data_AF-A0A7C5E9M4-F1
#
_entry.id   AF-A0A7C5E9M4-F1
#
_cell.length_a   1.000
_cell.length_b   1.000
_cell.length_c   1.000
_cell.angle_alpha   90.00
_cell.angle_beta   90.00
_cell.angle_gamma   90.00
#
_symmetry.space_group_name_H-M   'P 1'
#
loop_
_entity.id
_entity.type
_entity.pdbx_description
1 polymer ?
#
loop_
_entity_poly.entity_id
_entity_poly.type
_entity_poly.pdbx_seq_one_letter_code
_entity_poly.pdbx_strand_id
1 'polypeptide(L)'
;MRQLIQNLKTGETTVEEVPVPLPRRGQALVRVAASLVSAGTERMVVEFAEKSLLGKARARPDLLRQVIEKMQREGVLPAVQAALQRLDQPVALGYSSAGIIEALGEDMEGFHTGQRVACAGGGYAVHADYNLVPRHLLTPLPDAVDFESAAFTTLGAIAMHGFRLSQAQLGERVAVIGLGLLGLLTAQIAAAAGCRVLGIDINPRRVALAAALGINACPRAQAEETAQAFTAARGCDVVLICADTPSNDPVELAARLARDRAHVVAIGAVGLNLPRKPYYEKELTFINSRSYGPGRYDPAYEEQGHDYPIGYVRWTEGRNLQAVVELMAAGQLQVRPLITHRFPIEQAPQAYDLLTGRKQEEFLGIVLTYGQENEAVSIAASSSRQSPVAAPGVRPLPLAQRSSSRLSVGVIGAGLFACSTLLPVLATLKDIQRVGIASSGGLHAQYAARRFRFSYACADENAILHDPDIRLVAILTRHDSHAGLVVRALQAGKHVFVEKPLAITEEQLQQVEEALRQHPALVLTVGFNRRFAPLAQRLAEFFAARREPLFAHYRVNAGYLPPTHWLHDPQQGGGRLIGEGCHFIDFLTFLVGAPPQRVSAHSLPDNGRYHQDNFSLTLTFPDGSLGVVDYLANGDKSFPKERLEVFCGGRIAVLDDFRRLEMVGDGRHKVTHGRQDKGWRAEWLALTRAIAADAQPTIPYDHLFGVTRATFAALASFRQQGAPVAVRQRDVAP
;
A
#
# COMPACT_ATOMS: atom_id res chain seq x y z
N MET A 1 12.30 11.40 12.33
CA MET A 1 11.34 12.37 11.77
C MET A 1 10.01 12.12 12.43
N ARG A 2 9.32 13.20 12.79
CA ARG A 2 8.00 13.12 13.40
C ARG A 2 6.98 12.91 12.31
N GLN A 3 6.04 12.01 12.59
CA GLN A 3 4.91 11.73 11.73
C GLN A 3 3.67 11.50 12.57
N LEU A 4 2.57 12.15 12.21
CA LEU A 4 1.29 11.93 12.83
C LEU A 4 0.63 10.66 12.30
N ILE A 5 0.21 9.80 13.22
CA ILE A 5 -0.45 8.54 12.89
C ILE A 5 -1.77 8.38 13.65
N GLN A 6 -2.67 7.60 13.03
CA GLN A 6 -3.89 7.11 13.64
C GLN A 6 -3.78 5.60 13.83
N ASN A 7 -3.97 5.15 15.08
CA ASN A 7 -4.11 3.73 15.37
C ASN A 7 -5.57 3.31 15.17
N LEU A 8 -5.85 2.49 14.16
CA LEU A 8 -7.22 2.03 13.86
C LEU A 8 -7.76 1.03 14.90
N LYS A 9 -6.92 0.43 15.74
CA LYS A 9 -7.33 -0.51 16.79
C LYS A 9 -7.72 0.23 18.06
N THR A 10 -6.89 1.15 18.53
CA THR A 10 -7.11 1.89 19.79
C THR A 10 -7.91 3.18 19.61
N GLY A 11 -7.95 3.74 18.40
CA GLY A 11 -8.52 5.07 18.14
C GLY A 11 -7.60 6.23 18.55
N GLU A 12 -6.38 5.95 18.99
CA GLU A 12 -5.43 6.95 19.45
C GLU A 12 -4.71 7.64 18.29
N THR A 13 -4.59 8.96 18.37
CA THR A 13 -3.83 9.81 17.45
C THR A 13 -2.52 10.21 18.11
N THR A 14 -1.37 9.79 17.58
CA THR A 14 -0.05 10.04 18.19
C THR A 14 0.95 10.58 17.17
N VAL A 15 1.92 11.33 17.66
CA VAL A 15 3.10 11.75 16.88
C VAL A 15 4.21 10.77 17.17
N GLU A 16 4.74 10.14 16.13
CA GLU A 16 5.76 9.12 16.26
C GLU A 16 7.06 9.52 15.56
N GLU A 17 8.18 9.18 16.19
CA GLU A 17 9.49 9.23 15.55
C GLU A 17 9.67 8.02 14.63
N VAL A 18 9.78 8.28 13.33
CA VAL A 18 10.01 7.29 12.27
C VAL A 18 11.29 7.65 11.49
N PRO A 19 11.95 6.67 10.84
CA PRO A 19 13.07 6.95 9.95
C PRO A 19 12.68 7.88 8.79
N VAL A 20 13.59 8.77 8.39
CA VAL A 20 13.41 9.60 7.19
C VAL A 20 13.42 8.68 5.97
N PRO A 21 12.40 8.71 5.10
CA PRO A 21 12.33 7.85 3.93
C PRO A 21 13.29 8.31 2.82
N LEU A 22 13.64 7.41 1.90
CA LEU A 22 14.51 7.72 0.75
C LEU A 22 13.71 7.84 -0.55
N PRO A 23 13.94 8.88 -1.38
CA PRO A 23 13.22 9.04 -2.63
C PRO A 23 13.58 7.94 -3.63
N ARG A 24 12.56 7.42 -4.28
CA ARG A 24 12.69 6.46 -5.40
C ARG A 24 12.55 7.19 -6.72
N ARG A 25 12.77 6.47 -7.82
CA ARG A 25 12.42 6.94 -9.17
C ARG A 25 11.01 7.54 -9.19
N GLY A 26 10.87 8.72 -9.77
CA GLY A 26 9.63 9.49 -9.87
C GLY A 26 9.18 10.16 -8.56
N GLN A 27 10.00 10.19 -7.50
CA GLN A 27 9.66 10.79 -6.20
C GLN A 27 10.68 11.84 -5.74
N ALA A 28 10.19 12.86 -5.04
CA ALA A 28 11.00 13.80 -4.27
C ALA A 28 10.85 13.54 -2.76
N LEU A 29 11.93 13.70 -2.02
CA LEU A 29 11.89 13.88 -0.57
C LEU A 29 11.71 15.37 -0.28
N VAL A 30 10.57 15.74 0.28
CA VAL A 30 10.22 17.12 0.62
C VAL A 30 10.29 17.30 2.13
N ARG A 31 11.13 18.24 2.60
CA ARG A 31 11.10 18.72 3.98
C ARG A 31 9.91 19.65 4.15
N VAL A 32 8.94 19.22 4.94
CA VAL A 32 7.66 19.92 5.09
C VAL A 32 7.84 21.15 5.98
N ALA A 33 7.27 22.27 5.55
CA ALA A 33 7.25 23.52 6.29
C ALA A 33 5.87 23.80 6.90
N ALA A 34 4.80 23.43 6.19
CA ALA A 34 3.42 23.52 6.67
C ALA A 34 2.54 22.43 6.04
N SER A 35 1.50 22.03 6.75
CA SER A 35 0.48 21.12 6.22
C SER A 35 -0.90 21.47 6.75
N LEU A 36 -1.93 21.25 5.94
CA LEU A 36 -3.30 21.62 6.25
C LEU A 36 -4.10 20.41 6.70
N VAL A 37 -4.70 20.49 7.89
CA VAL A 37 -5.62 19.49 8.39
C VAL A 37 -7.00 19.72 7.79
N SER A 38 -7.54 18.69 7.13
CA SER A 38 -8.84 18.74 6.48
C SER A 38 -9.93 18.09 7.32
N ALA A 39 -10.79 18.94 7.89
CA ALA A 39 -11.84 18.52 8.80
C ALA A 39 -12.87 17.52 8.26
N GLY A 40 -13.10 17.44 6.94
CA GLY A 40 -14.02 16.45 6.37
C GLY A 40 -13.39 15.06 6.34
N THR A 41 -12.40 14.88 5.45
CA THR A 41 -11.75 13.59 5.18
C THR A 41 -11.06 12.98 6.39
N GLU A 42 -10.32 13.78 7.16
CA GLU A 42 -9.51 13.25 8.25
C GLU A 42 -10.34 12.92 9.49
N ARG A 43 -11.38 13.72 9.76
CA ARG A 43 -12.38 13.40 10.79
C ARG A 43 -13.03 12.05 10.54
N MET A 44 -13.40 11.73 9.29
CA MET A 44 -13.96 10.41 8.97
C MET A 44 -13.01 9.25 9.32
N VAL A 45 -11.70 9.43 9.12
CA VAL A 45 -10.68 8.42 9.48
C VAL A 45 -10.60 8.27 11.00
N VAL A 46 -10.57 9.38 11.73
CA VAL A 46 -10.50 9.39 13.20
C VAL A 46 -11.79 8.83 13.82
N GLU A 47 -12.96 9.30 13.41
CA GLU A 47 -14.26 8.80 13.88
C GLU A 47 -14.43 7.30 13.59
N PHE A 48 -13.93 6.81 12.45
CA PHE A 48 -13.91 5.38 12.18
C PHE A 48 -12.97 4.62 13.14
N ALA A 49 -11.80 5.18 13.44
CA ALA A 49 -10.82 4.60 14.36
C ALA A 49 -11.34 4.55 15.81
N GLU A 50 -12.13 5.52 16.25
CA GLU A 50 -12.71 5.59 17.60
C GLU A 50 -13.89 4.64 17.82
N LYS A 51 -14.53 4.15 16.76
CA LYS A 51 -15.65 3.19 16.87
C LYS A 51 -15.22 1.90 17.58
N SER A 52 -16.13 1.32 18.35
CA SER A 52 -15.98 -0.04 18.88
C SER A 52 -15.84 -1.06 17.74
N LEU A 53 -15.34 -2.28 18.02
CA LEU A 53 -15.22 -3.32 17.00
C LEU A 53 -16.56 -3.61 16.28
N LEU A 54 -17.67 -3.60 17.02
CA LEU A 54 -19.02 -3.72 16.46
C LEU A 54 -19.38 -2.51 15.58
N GLY A 55 -19.04 -1.29 16.01
CA GLY A 55 -19.23 -0.07 15.22
C GLY A 55 -18.43 -0.09 13.91
N LYS A 56 -17.17 -0.54 13.95
CA LYS A 56 -16.31 -0.72 12.78
C LYS A 56 -16.86 -1.75 11.81
N ALA A 57 -17.32 -2.89 12.33
CA ALA A 57 -17.96 -3.94 11.53
C ALA A 57 -19.23 -3.46 10.84
N ARG A 58 -20.07 -2.66 11.52
CA ARG A 58 -21.29 -2.07 10.94
C ARG A 58 -20.98 -1.01 9.88
N ALA A 59 -19.91 -0.22 10.06
CA ALA A 59 -19.49 0.80 9.10
C ALA A 59 -18.81 0.21 7.84
N ARG A 60 -18.26 -1.01 7.94
CA ARG A 60 -17.60 -1.72 6.84
C ARG A 60 -18.14 -3.16 6.68
N PRO A 61 -19.40 -3.31 6.22
CA PRO A 61 -20.03 -4.62 6.07
C PRO A 61 -19.29 -5.51 5.04
N ASP A 62 -18.59 -4.89 4.08
CA ASP A 62 -17.72 -5.55 3.12
C ASP A 62 -16.54 -6.25 3.80
N LEU A 63 -15.85 -5.58 4.74
CA LEU A 63 -14.74 -6.18 5.49
C LEU A 63 -15.24 -7.24 6.47
N LEU A 64 -16.40 -7.03 7.09
CA LEU A 64 -17.02 -8.04 7.94
C LEU A 64 -17.31 -9.34 7.17
N ARG A 65 -17.85 -9.22 5.95
CA ARG A 65 -18.09 -10.38 5.08
C ARG A 65 -16.78 -11.13 4.78
N GLN A 66 -15.70 -10.42 4.46
CA GLN A 66 -14.38 -11.03 4.25
C GLN A 66 -13.85 -11.76 5.50
N VAL A 67 -14.10 -11.23 6.69
CA VAL A 67 -13.72 -11.90 7.95
C VAL A 67 -14.55 -13.18 8.16
N ILE A 68 -15.86 -13.15 7.92
CA ILE A 68 -16.75 -14.32 8.04
C ILE A 68 -16.33 -15.41 7.05
N GLU A 69 -16.09 -15.05 5.79
CA GLU A 69 -15.59 -15.97 4.76
C GLU A 69 -14.25 -16.60 5.20
N LYS A 70 -13.36 -15.79 5.80
CA LYS A 70 -12.09 -16.29 6.34
C LYS A 70 -12.30 -17.21 7.56
N MET A 71 -13.29 -16.95 8.41
CA MET A 71 -13.62 -17.82 9.56
C MET A 71 -14.10 -19.19 9.09
N GLN A 72 -14.92 -19.24 8.05
CA GLN A 72 -15.40 -20.49 7.45
C GLN A 72 -14.25 -21.31 6.85
N ARG A 73 -13.26 -20.65 6.23
CA ARG A 73 -12.09 -21.31 5.63
C ARG A 73 -11.05 -21.77 6.65
N GLU A 74 -10.58 -20.85 7.48
CA GLU A 74 -9.37 -21.04 8.30
C GLU A 74 -9.70 -21.38 9.76
N GLY A 75 -10.94 -21.18 10.17
CA GLY A 75 -11.39 -21.23 11.56
C GLY A 75 -11.55 -19.82 12.15
N VAL A 76 -12.29 -19.74 13.26
CA VAL A 76 -12.63 -18.45 13.91
C VAL A 76 -11.38 -17.70 14.37
N LEU A 77 -10.48 -18.38 15.09
CA LEU A 77 -9.31 -17.75 15.71
C LEU A 77 -8.35 -17.11 14.67
N PRO A 78 -7.90 -17.79 13.60
CA PRO A 78 -7.03 -17.18 12.59
C PRO A 78 -7.67 -16.00 11.86
N ALA A 79 -8.97 -16.07 11.58
CA ALA A 79 -9.70 -15.00 10.90
C ALA A 79 -9.83 -13.75 11.77
N VAL A 80 -10.19 -13.91 13.05
CA VAL A 80 -10.23 -12.81 14.02
C VAL A 80 -8.85 -12.22 14.22
N GLN A 81 -7.81 -13.04 14.36
CA GLN A 81 -6.44 -12.56 14.50
C GLN A 81 -6.00 -11.73 13.28
N ALA A 82 -6.29 -12.19 12.06
CA ALA A 82 -5.97 -11.44 10.85
C ALA A 82 -6.73 -10.10 10.75
N ALA A 83 -8.00 -10.08 11.14
CA ALA A 83 -8.80 -8.86 11.20
C ALA A 83 -8.21 -7.85 12.21
N LEU A 84 -7.91 -8.33 13.42
CA LEU A 84 -7.31 -7.52 14.48
C LEU A 84 -5.91 -7.01 14.08
N GLN A 85 -5.10 -7.82 13.41
CA GLN A 85 -3.79 -7.41 12.91
C GLN A 85 -3.87 -6.33 11.84
N ARG A 86 -4.91 -6.35 10.99
CA ARG A 86 -5.13 -5.32 9.98
C ARG A 86 -5.56 -3.99 10.61
N LEU A 87 -6.36 -4.04 11.67
CA LEU A 87 -6.70 -2.86 12.48
C LEU A 87 -5.51 -2.33 13.29
N ASP A 88 -4.52 -3.17 13.58
CA ASP A 88 -3.32 -2.78 14.33
C ASP A 88 -2.34 -1.96 13.49
N GLN A 89 -2.50 -1.93 12.16
CA GLN A 89 -1.62 -1.18 11.27
C GLN A 89 -1.80 0.34 11.46
N PRO A 90 -0.70 1.10 11.55
CA PRO A 90 -0.77 2.55 11.65
C PRO A 90 -1.23 3.16 10.33
N VAL A 91 -2.07 4.19 10.41
CA VAL A 91 -2.49 4.99 9.24
C VAL A 91 -1.86 6.37 9.36
N ALA A 92 -1.15 6.80 8.32
CA ALA A 92 -0.65 8.16 8.23
C ALA A 92 -1.82 9.13 7.95
N LEU A 93 -1.85 10.25 8.66
CA LEU A 93 -2.84 11.32 8.47
C LEU A 93 -2.28 12.43 7.58
N GLY A 94 -3.16 13.25 7.00
CA GLY A 94 -2.80 14.31 6.07
C GLY A 94 -2.70 13.90 4.59
N TYR A 95 -2.91 14.88 3.73
CA TYR A 95 -2.81 14.74 2.26
C TYR A 95 -2.49 16.04 1.52
N SER A 96 -2.16 17.12 2.24
CA SER A 96 -1.95 18.46 1.71
C SER A 96 -0.86 19.16 2.52
N SER A 97 0.29 19.40 1.89
CA SER A 97 1.45 20.01 2.55
C SER A 97 2.25 20.90 1.59
N ALA A 98 3.19 21.67 2.12
CA ALA A 98 4.13 22.46 1.35
C ALA A 98 5.48 22.50 2.05
N GLY A 99 6.55 22.62 1.26
CA GLY A 99 7.90 22.53 1.78
C GLY A 99 8.98 22.72 0.73
N ILE A 100 10.18 22.21 1.02
CA ILE A 100 11.37 22.34 0.20
C ILE A 100 11.85 20.96 -0.21
N ILE A 101 12.19 20.77 -1.49
CA ILE A 101 12.81 19.53 -1.97
C ILE A 101 14.20 19.39 -1.35
N GLU A 102 14.41 18.33 -0.57
CA GLU A 102 15.69 18.01 0.07
C GLU A 102 16.51 17.05 -0.80
N ALA A 103 15.84 16.08 -1.44
CA ALA A 103 16.46 15.11 -2.33
C ALA A 103 15.49 14.66 -3.44
N LEU A 104 16.05 14.21 -4.56
CA LEU A 104 15.31 13.71 -5.72
C LEU A 104 15.74 12.28 -6.03
N GLY A 105 14.78 11.45 -6.42
CA GLY A 105 15.07 10.22 -7.15
C GLY A 105 15.27 10.48 -8.64
N GLU A 106 15.49 9.41 -9.40
CA GLU A 106 15.53 9.44 -10.87
C GLU A 106 14.18 9.91 -11.46
N ASP A 107 14.14 10.35 -12.73
CA ASP A 107 12.92 10.76 -13.46
C ASP A 107 12.12 11.93 -12.83
N MET A 108 12.84 12.91 -12.28
CA MET A 108 12.28 14.13 -11.68
C MET A 108 12.53 15.38 -12.52
N GLU A 109 12.42 15.28 -13.85
CA GLU A 109 12.67 16.44 -14.73
C GLU A 109 11.76 17.63 -14.37
N GLY A 110 12.34 18.83 -14.38
CA GLY A 110 11.63 20.06 -14.00
C GLY A 110 11.70 20.39 -12.50
N PHE A 111 12.28 19.51 -11.68
CA PHE A 111 12.50 19.74 -10.25
C PHE A 111 13.99 19.78 -9.87
N HIS A 112 14.33 20.51 -8.80
CA HIS A 112 15.69 20.58 -8.25
C HIS A 112 15.68 20.65 -6.71
N THR A 113 16.77 20.18 -6.08
CA THR A 113 16.97 20.34 -4.63
C THR A 113 16.98 21.83 -4.25
N GLY A 114 16.37 22.17 -3.11
CA GLY A 114 16.17 23.55 -2.65
C GLY A 114 14.90 24.20 -3.19
N GLN A 115 14.21 23.59 -4.16
CA GLN A 115 13.00 24.16 -4.73
C GLN A 115 11.82 24.11 -3.76
N ARG A 116 11.05 25.20 -3.71
CA ARG A 116 9.82 25.32 -2.94
C ARG A 116 8.67 24.67 -3.71
N VAL A 117 7.88 23.85 -3.03
CA VAL A 117 6.80 23.07 -3.65
C VAL A 117 5.57 22.96 -2.75
N ALA A 118 4.39 22.89 -3.37
CA ALA A 118 3.19 22.34 -2.74
C ALA A 118 3.03 20.86 -3.12
N CYS A 119 2.52 20.07 -2.20
CA CYS A 119 2.46 18.62 -2.25
C CYS A 119 1.04 18.12 -2.00
N ALA A 120 0.61 17.12 -2.77
CA ALA A 120 -0.70 16.50 -2.66
C ALA A 120 -0.61 14.98 -2.48
N GLY A 121 -1.75 14.35 -2.18
CA GLY A 121 -1.94 12.91 -2.20
C GLY A 121 -2.03 12.27 -0.82
N GLY A 122 -3.12 11.54 -0.58
CA GLY A 122 -3.28 10.74 0.64
C GLY A 122 -2.26 9.61 0.67
N GLY A 123 -1.47 9.54 1.75
CA GLY A 123 -0.34 8.61 1.86
C GLY A 123 0.98 9.15 1.30
N TYR A 124 0.98 10.30 0.63
CA TYR A 124 2.18 10.98 0.11
C TYR A 124 2.45 12.29 0.87
N ALA A 125 1.52 13.25 0.78
CA ALA A 125 1.60 14.56 1.44
C ALA A 125 1.04 14.51 2.88
N VAL A 126 1.55 13.59 3.69
CA VAL A 126 1.11 13.33 5.07
C VAL A 126 1.61 14.39 6.05
N HIS A 127 1.08 14.38 7.27
CA HIS A 127 1.55 15.24 8.37
C HIS A 127 2.84 14.67 8.98
N ALA A 128 3.98 15.01 8.39
CA ALA A 128 5.30 14.56 8.82
C ALA A 128 6.37 15.62 8.52
N ASP A 129 7.52 15.56 9.20
CA ASP A 129 8.64 16.47 8.90
C ASP A 129 9.18 16.30 7.46
N TYR A 130 9.08 15.08 6.89
CA TYR A 130 9.46 14.79 5.51
C TYR A 130 8.42 13.91 4.81
N ASN A 131 8.18 14.19 3.53
CA ASN A 131 7.25 13.43 2.68
C ASN A 131 7.96 12.92 1.43
N LEU A 132 7.67 11.66 1.04
CA LEU A 132 7.97 11.18 -0.31
C LEU A 132 6.78 11.47 -1.22
N VAL A 133 6.99 12.34 -2.19
CA VAL A 133 5.91 12.83 -3.05
C VAL A 133 6.23 12.51 -4.52
N PRO A 134 5.34 11.81 -5.23
CA PRO A 134 5.50 11.58 -6.67
C PRO A 134 5.47 12.87 -7.48
N ARG A 135 6.17 12.87 -8.63
CA ARG A 135 6.35 14.06 -9.49
C ARG A 135 5.05 14.80 -9.83
N HIS A 136 3.97 14.08 -10.15
CA HIS A 136 2.72 14.69 -10.60
C HIS A 136 1.82 15.18 -9.45
N LEU A 137 2.22 14.89 -8.22
CA LEU A 137 1.61 15.39 -6.98
C LEU A 137 2.41 16.56 -6.38
N LEU A 138 3.42 17.06 -7.09
CA LEU A 138 4.19 18.24 -6.76
C LEU A 138 3.84 19.39 -7.70
N THR A 139 3.82 20.60 -7.17
CA THR A 139 3.78 21.80 -8.00
C THR A 139 4.77 22.86 -7.46
N PRO A 140 5.58 23.49 -8.32
CA PRO A 140 6.49 24.56 -7.92
C PRO A 140 5.77 25.73 -7.26
N LEU A 141 6.40 26.30 -6.24
CA LEU A 141 5.85 27.42 -5.47
C LEU A 141 6.65 28.71 -5.75
N PRO A 142 6.03 29.78 -6.29
CA PRO A 142 6.69 31.07 -6.46
C PRO A 142 6.91 31.77 -5.11
N ASP A 143 7.90 32.66 -5.04
CA ASP A 143 8.31 33.36 -3.80
C ASP A 143 7.18 34.15 -3.13
N ALA A 144 6.21 34.62 -3.91
CA ALA A 144 5.06 35.38 -3.42
C ALA A 144 4.09 34.55 -2.55
N VAL A 145 4.08 33.22 -2.67
CA VAL A 145 3.15 32.36 -1.93
C VAL A 145 3.89 31.68 -0.78
N ASP A 146 3.53 31.97 0.46
CA ASP A 146 4.13 31.35 1.65
C ASP A 146 3.70 29.87 1.83
N PHE A 147 4.42 29.12 2.67
CA PHE A 147 4.15 27.69 2.86
C PHE A 147 2.81 27.39 3.54
N GLU A 148 2.34 28.22 4.47
CA GLU A 148 1.03 28.00 5.10
C GLU A 148 -0.10 28.14 4.08
N SER A 149 0.01 29.13 3.21
CA SER A 149 -0.93 29.34 2.11
C SER A 149 -0.84 28.20 1.09
N ALA A 150 0.38 27.80 0.72
CA ALA A 150 0.62 26.69 -0.20
C ALA A 150 0.08 25.34 0.31
N ALA A 151 -0.04 25.15 1.62
CA ALA A 151 -0.66 23.96 2.20
C ALA A 151 -2.17 23.82 1.85
N PHE A 152 -2.82 24.87 1.33
CA PHE A 152 -4.20 24.82 0.82
C PHE A 152 -4.31 24.32 -0.63
N THR A 153 -3.19 24.13 -1.34
CA THR A 153 -3.19 23.83 -2.77
C THR A 153 -4.04 22.62 -3.15
N THR A 154 -3.96 21.52 -2.37
CA THR A 154 -4.74 20.31 -2.66
C THR A 154 -6.25 20.54 -2.50
N LEU A 155 -6.68 21.26 -1.46
CA LEU A 155 -8.11 21.60 -1.29
C LEU A 155 -8.58 22.57 -2.36
N GLY A 156 -7.74 23.54 -2.74
CA GLY A 156 -8.01 24.43 -3.86
C GLY A 156 -8.14 23.65 -5.18
N ALA A 157 -7.36 22.59 -5.38
CA ALA A 157 -7.45 21.75 -6.58
C ALA A 157 -8.76 20.95 -6.62
N ILE A 158 -9.27 20.51 -5.47
CA ILE A 158 -10.61 19.89 -5.35
C ILE A 158 -11.70 20.91 -5.74
N ALA A 159 -11.63 22.12 -5.19
CA ALA A 159 -12.54 23.22 -5.53
C ALA A 159 -12.47 23.57 -7.03
N MET A 160 -11.26 23.70 -7.58
CA MET A 160 -10.99 24.00 -8.99
C MET A 160 -11.55 22.93 -9.91
N HIS A 161 -11.37 21.65 -9.58
CA HIS A 161 -11.92 20.56 -10.38
C HIS A 161 -13.46 20.58 -10.38
N GLY A 162 -14.07 20.76 -9.20
CA GLY A 162 -15.52 20.89 -9.08
C GLY A 162 -16.09 22.08 -9.88
N PHE A 163 -15.41 23.22 -9.84
CA PHE A 163 -15.76 24.38 -10.68
C PHE A 163 -15.65 24.06 -12.17
N ARG A 164 -14.54 23.44 -12.63
CA ARG A 164 -14.35 23.09 -14.04
C ARG A 164 -15.42 22.12 -14.58
N LEU A 165 -15.87 21.17 -13.75
CA LEU A 165 -16.95 20.25 -14.11
C LEU A 165 -18.30 20.96 -14.34
N SER A 166 -18.53 22.11 -13.70
CA SER A 166 -19.76 22.88 -13.88
C SER A 166 -19.86 23.57 -15.23
N GLN A 167 -18.74 23.70 -15.94
CA GLN A 167 -18.62 24.41 -17.22
C GLN A 167 -19.10 25.87 -17.16
N ALA A 168 -19.06 26.49 -15.97
CA ALA A 168 -19.47 27.87 -15.77
C ALA A 168 -18.72 28.84 -16.69
N GLN A 169 -19.46 29.80 -17.23
CA GLN A 169 -18.96 30.82 -18.15
C GLN A 169 -18.88 32.20 -17.48
N LEU A 170 -18.13 33.10 -18.10
CA LEU A 170 -17.99 34.49 -17.66
C LEU A 170 -19.36 35.15 -17.50
N GLY A 171 -19.61 35.76 -16.33
CA GLY A 171 -20.86 36.48 -16.03
C GLY A 171 -22.03 35.62 -15.54
N GLU A 172 -21.89 34.28 -15.55
CA GLU A 172 -22.93 33.38 -15.02
C GLU A 172 -23.10 33.51 -13.50
N ARG A 173 -24.29 33.14 -13.02
CA ARG A 173 -24.69 33.18 -11.60
C ARG A 173 -24.47 31.81 -10.96
N VAL A 174 -23.52 31.77 -10.03
CA VAL A 174 -23.11 30.54 -9.34
C VAL A 174 -23.55 30.60 -7.88
N ALA A 175 -24.32 29.62 -7.43
CA ALA A 175 -24.59 29.42 -6.00
C ALA A 175 -23.61 28.42 -5.40
N VAL A 176 -23.05 28.70 -4.22
CA VAL A 176 -22.17 27.80 -3.46
C VAL A 176 -22.85 27.44 -2.15
N ILE A 177 -23.24 26.16 -2.00
CA ILE A 177 -23.92 25.65 -0.81
C ILE A 177 -22.89 25.02 0.14
N GLY A 178 -22.74 25.61 1.33
CA GLY A 178 -21.74 25.29 2.34
C GLY A 178 -20.48 26.14 2.15
N LEU A 179 -20.23 27.08 3.05
CA LEU A 179 -19.08 28.00 3.11
C LEU A 179 -18.05 27.56 4.17
N GLY A 180 -17.81 26.24 4.27
CA GLY A 180 -16.59 25.73 4.91
C GLY A 180 -15.34 26.04 4.10
N LEU A 181 -14.20 25.42 4.44
CA LEU A 181 -12.95 25.60 3.69
C LEU A 181 -13.12 25.43 2.19
N LEU A 182 -13.66 24.28 1.77
CA LEU A 182 -13.84 23.96 0.36
C LEU A 182 -14.80 24.94 -0.35
N GLY A 183 -15.87 25.35 0.34
CA GLY A 183 -16.84 26.31 -0.18
C GLY A 183 -16.27 27.70 -0.40
N LEU A 184 -15.51 28.21 0.57
CA LEU A 184 -14.87 29.52 0.47
C LEU A 184 -13.79 29.55 -0.62
N LEU A 185 -13.05 28.45 -0.81
CA LEU A 185 -12.13 28.31 -1.94
C LEU A 185 -12.89 28.28 -3.28
N THR A 186 -13.96 27.49 -3.36
CA THR A 186 -14.79 27.36 -4.57
C THR A 186 -15.44 28.68 -4.96
N ALA A 187 -15.96 29.44 -3.99
CA ALA A 187 -16.56 30.75 -4.21
C ALA A 187 -15.57 31.77 -4.76
N GLN A 188 -14.35 31.81 -4.19
CA GLN A 188 -13.28 32.67 -4.69
C GLN A 188 -12.83 32.28 -6.11
N ILE A 189 -12.69 30.98 -6.39
CA ILE A 189 -12.34 30.49 -7.74
C ILE A 189 -13.42 30.88 -8.75
N ALA A 190 -14.71 30.71 -8.43
CA ALA A 190 -15.80 31.12 -9.31
C ALA A 190 -15.82 32.63 -9.54
N ALA A 191 -15.56 33.44 -8.51
CA ALA A 191 -15.45 34.89 -8.64
C ALA A 191 -14.25 35.30 -9.51
N ALA A 192 -13.09 34.64 -9.33
CA ALA A 192 -11.89 34.88 -10.12
C ALA A 192 -12.07 34.51 -11.60
N ALA A 193 -12.92 33.52 -11.91
CA ALA A 193 -13.33 33.18 -13.27
C ALA A 193 -14.33 34.19 -13.89
N GLY A 194 -14.72 35.21 -13.13
CA GLY A 194 -15.65 36.27 -13.55
C GLY A 194 -17.12 35.89 -13.43
N CYS A 195 -17.45 34.83 -12.68
CA CYS A 195 -18.83 34.52 -12.33
C CYS A 195 -19.33 35.46 -11.20
N ARG A 196 -20.65 35.63 -11.12
CA ARG A 196 -21.30 36.27 -9.98
C ARG A 196 -21.64 35.18 -8.97
N VAL A 197 -21.15 35.30 -7.74
CA VAL A 197 -21.24 34.22 -6.75
C VAL A 197 -22.17 34.57 -5.59
N LEU A 198 -23.05 33.63 -5.23
CA LEU A 198 -23.86 33.65 -4.01
C LEU A 198 -23.46 32.48 -3.10
N GLY A 199 -22.84 32.79 -1.96
CA GLY A 199 -22.51 31.83 -0.90
C GLY A 199 -23.66 31.59 0.07
N ILE A 200 -23.84 30.35 0.51
CA ILE A 200 -24.90 29.96 1.45
C ILE A 200 -24.31 29.07 2.54
N ASP A 201 -24.53 29.40 3.80
CA ASP A 201 -24.15 28.54 4.93
C ASP A 201 -25.14 28.65 6.09
N ILE A 202 -25.15 27.64 6.96
CA ILE A 202 -25.94 27.63 8.20
C ILE A 202 -25.26 28.44 9.30
N ASN A 203 -23.94 28.61 9.24
CA ASN A 203 -23.14 29.30 10.23
C ASN A 203 -22.97 30.79 9.85
N PRO A 204 -23.50 31.72 10.66
CA PRO A 204 -23.44 33.16 10.35
C PRO A 204 -22.00 33.71 10.31
N ARG A 205 -21.04 33.10 11.03
CA ARG A 205 -19.63 33.54 10.98
C ARG A 205 -18.98 33.23 9.63
N ARG A 206 -19.35 32.11 9.00
CA ARG A 206 -18.87 31.75 7.65
C ARG A 206 -19.49 32.65 6.58
N VAL A 207 -20.75 33.04 6.75
CA VAL A 207 -21.42 34.03 5.90
C VAL A 207 -20.71 35.39 5.99
N ALA A 208 -20.40 35.85 7.21
CA ALA A 208 -19.66 37.10 7.43
C ALA A 208 -18.23 37.05 6.83
N LEU A 209 -17.53 35.91 6.98
CA LEU A 209 -16.21 35.72 6.39
C LEU A 209 -16.25 35.75 4.85
N ALA A 210 -17.23 35.10 4.22
CA ALA A 210 -17.42 35.17 2.78
C ALA A 210 -17.63 36.61 2.30
N ALA A 211 -18.45 37.40 3.01
CA ALA A 211 -18.65 38.81 2.71
C ALA A 211 -17.35 39.63 2.84
N ALA A 212 -16.54 39.36 3.86
CA ALA A 212 -15.23 40.00 4.04
C ALA A 212 -14.22 39.65 2.90
N LEU A 213 -14.42 38.51 2.24
CA LEU A 213 -13.66 38.08 1.06
C LEU A 213 -14.27 38.60 -0.26
N GLY A 214 -15.29 39.46 -0.21
CA GLY A 214 -15.94 40.04 -1.39
C GLY A 214 -16.96 39.14 -2.07
N ILE A 215 -17.42 38.06 -1.41
CA ILE A 215 -18.44 37.15 -1.92
C ILE A 215 -19.81 37.53 -1.33
N ASN A 216 -20.83 37.70 -2.18
CA ASN A 216 -22.21 37.84 -1.69
C ASN A 216 -22.59 36.55 -0.95
N ALA A 217 -23.02 36.65 0.31
CA ALA A 217 -23.38 35.47 1.09
C ALA A 217 -24.62 35.70 1.95
N CYS A 218 -25.37 34.63 2.21
CA CYS A 218 -26.57 34.67 3.05
C CYS A 218 -26.71 33.41 3.93
N PRO A 219 -27.48 33.50 5.04
CA PRO A 219 -27.84 32.33 5.83
C PRO A 219 -28.74 31.37 5.04
N ARG A 220 -28.63 30.06 5.30
CA ARG A 220 -29.48 29.02 4.68
C ARG A 220 -30.98 29.34 4.72
N ALA A 221 -31.49 29.91 5.81
CA ALA A 221 -32.90 30.24 5.98
C ALA A 221 -33.42 31.30 4.98
N GLN A 222 -32.53 32.10 4.40
CA GLN A 222 -32.84 33.18 3.45
C GLN A 222 -32.37 32.85 2.03
N ALA A 223 -31.89 31.62 1.78
CA ALA A 223 -31.20 31.26 0.55
C ALA A 223 -32.09 31.39 -0.69
N GLU A 224 -33.32 30.88 -0.64
CA GLU A 224 -34.25 30.93 -1.76
C GLU A 224 -34.64 32.37 -2.12
N GLU A 225 -34.99 33.20 -1.13
CA GLU A 225 -35.34 34.62 -1.33
C GLU A 225 -34.15 35.42 -1.87
N THR A 226 -32.98 35.25 -1.26
CA THR A 226 -31.74 35.94 -1.67
C THR A 226 -31.35 35.54 -3.10
N ALA A 227 -31.47 34.25 -3.44
CA ALA A 227 -31.18 33.77 -4.79
C ALA A 227 -32.17 34.31 -5.82
N GLN A 228 -33.45 34.46 -5.49
CA GLN A 228 -34.42 35.11 -6.38
C GLN A 228 -34.02 36.56 -6.66
N ALA A 229 -33.67 37.34 -5.63
CA ALA A 229 -33.20 38.72 -5.81
C ALA A 229 -31.89 38.76 -6.63
N PHE A 230 -30.91 37.92 -6.28
CA PHE A 230 -29.60 37.83 -6.92
C PHE A 230 -29.68 37.47 -8.41
N THR A 231 -30.66 36.62 -8.77
CA THR A 231 -30.83 36.11 -10.15
C THR A 231 -31.84 36.92 -10.97
N ALA A 232 -32.54 37.88 -10.34
CA ALA A 232 -33.77 38.50 -10.86
C ALA A 232 -34.82 37.45 -11.25
N ALA A 233 -35.10 36.54 -10.32
CA ALA A 233 -36.06 35.44 -10.40
C ALA A 233 -35.83 34.42 -11.53
N ARG A 234 -34.64 34.42 -12.15
CA ARG A 234 -34.29 33.44 -13.20
C ARG A 234 -33.74 32.12 -12.66
N GLY A 235 -33.21 32.11 -11.44
CA GLY A 235 -32.42 30.98 -10.91
C GLY A 235 -30.94 31.06 -11.30
N CYS A 236 -30.12 30.24 -10.64
CA CYS A 236 -28.67 30.16 -10.85
C CYS A 236 -28.35 29.24 -12.02
N ASP A 237 -27.36 29.63 -12.83
CA ASP A 237 -26.83 28.84 -13.95
C ASP A 237 -26.11 27.58 -13.47
N VAL A 238 -25.43 27.71 -12.31
CA VAL A 238 -24.66 26.66 -11.68
C VAL A 238 -24.91 26.66 -10.16
N VAL A 239 -25.00 25.47 -9.58
CA VAL A 239 -24.99 25.27 -8.12
C VAL A 239 -23.87 24.29 -7.73
N LEU A 240 -22.95 24.75 -6.88
CA LEU A 240 -21.81 23.98 -6.38
C LEU A 240 -22.08 23.61 -4.91
N ILE A 241 -22.18 22.31 -4.63
CA ILE A 241 -22.46 21.78 -3.29
C ILE A 241 -21.13 21.42 -2.63
N CYS A 242 -20.72 22.22 -1.65
CA CYS A 242 -19.48 22.05 -0.87
C CYS A 242 -19.75 21.62 0.58
N ALA A 243 -21.01 21.38 0.95
CA ALA A 243 -21.40 20.93 2.28
C ALA A 243 -20.90 19.50 2.58
N ASP A 244 -20.70 19.21 3.87
CA ASP A 244 -20.40 17.88 4.41
C ASP A 244 -21.49 17.50 5.40
N THR A 245 -22.48 16.71 4.96
CA THR A 245 -23.65 16.35 5.76
C THR A 245 -24.37 15.11 5.21
N PRO A 246 -24.90 14.21 6.07
CA PRO A 246 -25.77 13.13 5.62
C PRO A 246 -27.15 13.62 5.15
N SER A 247 -27.50 14.89 5.39
CA SER A 247 -28.79 15.46 4.97
C SER A 247 -28.89 15.57 3.45
N ASN A 248 -30.13 15.42 2.95
CA ASN A 248 -30.47 15.65 1.55
C ASN A 248 -30.74 17.13 1.23
N ASP A 249 -30.82 18.00 2.24
CA ASP A 249 -31.16 19.42 2.08
C ASP A 249 -30.29 20.15 1.03
N PRO A 250 -28.95 19.97 0.95
CA PRO A 250 -28.15 20.66 -0.05
C PRO A 250 -28.54 20.33 -1.49
N VAL A 251 -28.91 19.08 -1.76
CA VAL A 251 -29.33 18.61 -3.10
C VAL A 251 -30.72 19.12 -3.46
N GLU A 252 -31.64 19.17 -2.49
CA GLU A 252 -32.98 19.71 -2.69
C GLU A 252 -32.94 21.23 -2.86
N LEU A 253 -32.13 21.92 -2.05
CA LEU A 253 -31.88 23.35 -2.19
C LEU A 253 -31.30 23.66 -3.56
N ALA A 254 -30.30 22.90 -4.02
CA ALA A 254 -29.71 23.12 -5.34
C ALA A 254 -30.76 23.11 -6.45
N ALA A 255 -31.71 22.18 -6.41
CA ALA A 255 -32.80 22.14 -7.38
C ALA A 255 -33.74 23.35 -7.30
N ARG A 256 -33.98 23.89 -6.10
CA ARG A 256 -34.79 25.11 -5.90
C ARG A 256 -34.08 26.35 -6.45
N LEU A 257 -32.77 26.47 -6.21
CA LEU A 257 -31.96 27.62 -6.64
C LEU A 257 -31.65 27.62 -8.14
N ALA A 258 -31.53 26.44 -8.74
CA ALA A 258 -31.21 26.24 -10.14
C ALA A 258 -32.28 26.81 -11.09
N ARG A 259 -31.84 27.39 -12.21
CA ARG A 259 -32.71 27.62 -13.38
C ARG A 259 -32.94 26.33 -14.18
N ASP A 260 -33.81 26.39 -15.18
CA ASP A 260 -33.94 25.32 -16.18
C ASP A 260 -32.59 25.08 -16.88
N ARG A 261 -32.21 23.80 -17.01
CA ARG A 261 -30.96 23.30 -17.61
C ARG A 261 -29.69 23.82 -16.91
N ALA A 262 -29.75 24.04 -15.60
CA ALA A 262 -28.58 24.37 -14.81
C ALA A 262 -27.73 23.14 -14.49
N HIS A 263 -26.45 23.38 -14.17
CA HIS A 263 -25.54 22.35 -13.66
C HIS A 263 -25.50 22.36 -12.12
N VAL A 264 -25.62 21.18 -11.52
CA VAL A 264 -25.43 20.95 -10.09
C VAL A 264 -24.22 20.04 -9.91
N VAL A 265 -23.19 20.51 -9.21
CA VAL A 265 -21.97 19.74 -8.94
C VAL A 265 -21.82 19.48 -7.45
N ALA A 266 -21.85 18.21 -7.05
CA ALA A 266 -21.48 17.79 -5.71
C ALA A 266 -19.96 17.69 -5.59
N ILE A 267 -19.37 18.54 -4.77
CA ILE A 267 -17.93 18.58 -4.46
C ILE A 267 -17.69 18.05 -3.03
N GLY A 268 -18.57 18.42 -2.09
CA GLY A 268 -18.58 17.89 -0.73
C GLY A 268 -19.35 16.57 -0.59
N ALA A 269 -19.27 15.95 0.59
CA ALA A 269 -19.97 14.71 0.89
C ALA A 269 -21.41 15.01 1.37
N VAL A 270 -22.40 14.75 0.50
CA VAL A 270 -23.82 15.03 0.79
C VAL A 270 -24.71 13.82 0.54
N GLY A 271 -25.94 13.85 1.08
CA GLY A 271 -26.99 12.91 0.66
C GLY A 271 -27.24 13.00 -0.84
N LEU A 272 -27.37 11.86 -1.52
CA LEU A 272 -27.52 11.77 -2.98
C LEU A 272 -28.93 11.32 -3.43
N ASN A 273 -29.96 11.58 -2.62
CA ASN A 273 -31.34 11.24 -2.98
C ASN A 273 -31.97 12.35 -3.82
N LEU A 274 -31.81 12.28 -5.14
CA LEU A 274 -32.26 13.33 -6.05
C LEU A 274 -33.81 13.37 -6.12
N PRO A 275 -34.48 14.47 -5.71
CA PRO A 275 -35.93 14.58 -5.84
C PRO A 275 -36.32 14.64 -7.32
N ARG A 276 -37.02 13.59 -7.79
CA ARG A 276 -37.32 13.41 -9.22
C ARG A 276 -37.99 14.63 -9.85
N LYS A 277 -39.07 15.15 -9.25
CA LYS A 277 -39.90 16.21 -9.85
C LYS A 277 -39.08 17.46 -10.23
N PRO A 278 -38.38 18.16 -9.31
CA PRO A 278 -37.67 19.39 -9.65
C PRO A 278 -36.44 19.15 -10.54
N TYR A 279 -35.74 18.01 -10.42
CA TYR A 279 -34.62 17.69 -11.33
C TYR A 279 -35.11 17.35 -12.74
N TYR A 280 -36.25 16.66 -12.87
CA TYR A 280 -36.85 16.30 -14.14
C TYR A 280 -37.48 17.49 -14.86
N GLU A 281 -38.32 18.27 -14.17
CA GLU A 281 -39.04 19.41 -14.76
C GLU A 281 -38.08 20.50 -15.27
N LYS A 282 -36.97 20.73 -14.54
CA LYS A 282 -35.94 21.70 -14.94
C LYS A 282 -34.84 21.11 -15.82
N GLU A 283 -34.86 19.81 -16.11
CA GLU A 283 -33.81 19.14 -16.90
C GLU A 283 -32.39 19.40 -16.33
N LEU A 284 -32.21 19.24 -15.01
CA LEU A 284 -30.95 19.55 -14.34
C LEU A 284 -29.89 18.48 -14.61
N THR A 285 -28.66 18.92 -14.85
CA THR A 285 -27.50 18.02 -14.91
C THR A 285 -26.86 17.92 -13.54
N PHE A 286 -26.76 16.71 -12.98
CA PHE A 286 -26.10 16.46 -11.70
C PHE A 286 -24.78 15.73 -11.90
N ILE A 287 -23.69 16.27 -11.34
CA ILE A 287 -22.34 15.71 -11.45
C ILE A 287 -21.78 15.47 -10.04
N ASN A 288 -21.25 14.28 -9.79
CA ASN A 288 -20.48 13.99 -8.59
C ASN A 288 -18.98 14.14 -8.88
N SER A 289 -18.32 15.11 -8.24
CA SER A 289 -16.93 15.48 -8.52
C SER A 289 -15.95 14.44 -7.96
N ARG A 290 -14.92 14.12 -8.74
CA ARG A 290 -13.81 13.24 -8.31
C ARG A 290 -12.65 14.08 -7.76
N SER A 291 -12.63 14.31 -6.45
CA SER A 291 -11.48 14.92 -5.74
C SER A 291 -10.83 16.08 -6.56
N TYR A 292 -9.52 16.04 -6.78
CA TYR A 292 -8.78 17.02 -7.60
C TYR A 292 -8.63 16.64 -9.09
N GLY A 293 -9.39 15.67 -9.60
CA GLY A 293 -9.59 15.46 -11.04
C GLY A 293 -8.90 14.27 -11.70
N PRO A 294 -8.76 14.27 -13.04
CA PRO A 294 -8.08 13.23 -13.81
C PRO A 294 -6.64 12.99 -13.33
N GLY A 295 -6.20 11.73 -13.32
CA GLY A 295 -4.98 11.26 -12.64
C GLY A 295 -5.28 10.59 -11.31
N ARG A 296 -6.30 11.07 -10.58
CA ARG A 296 -6.65 10.49 -9.29
C ARG A 296 -7.15 9.06 -9.42
N TYR A 297 -6.56 8.15 -8.63
CA TYR A 297 -6.78 6.70 -8.65
C TYR A 297 -6.22 5.99 -9.89
N ASP A 298 -5.32 6.63 -10.63
CA ASP A 298 -4.56 6.03 -11.72
C ASP A 298 -3.09 5.89 -11.31
N PRO A 299 -2.63 4.66 -10.95
CA PRO A 299 -1.24 4.43 -10.57
C PRO A 299 -0.23 4.77 -11.66
N ALA A 300 -0.61 4.71 -12.94
CA ALA A 300 0.29 5.10 -14.03
C ALA A 300 0.60 6.60 -13.95
N TYR A 301 -0.38 7.41 -13.58
CA TYR A 301 -0.20 8.84 -13.36
C TYR A 301 0.43 9.14 -12.00
N GLU A 302 -0.22 8.72 -10.91
CA GLU A 302 0.17 9.10 -9.53
C GLU A 302 1.51 8.48 -9.10
N GLU A 303 1.79 7.23 -9.48
CA GLU A 303 2.95 6.48 -8.96
C GLU A 303 4.06 6.30 -9.99
N GLN A 304 3.71 6.04 -11.25
CA GLN A 304 4.69 5.80 -12.32
C GLN A 304 5.13 7.07 -13.04
N GLY A 305 4.44 8.19 -12.84
CA GLY A 305 4.81 9.47 -13.45
C GLY A 305 4.45 9.60 -14.93
N HIS A 306 3.58 8.74 -15.46
CA HIS A 306 3.09 8.81 -16.83
C HIS A 306 1.95 9.84 -16.94
N ASP A 307 2.23 10.99 -17.56
CA ASP A 307 1.22 12.03 -17.79
C ASP A 307 0.28 11.67 -18.95
N TYR A 308 -0.92 12.24 -18.93
CA TYR A 308 -1.83 12.19 -20.06
C TYR A 308 -1.40 13.20 -21.13
N PRO A 309 -1.57 12.86 -22.43
CA PRO A 309 -1.38 13.82 -23.50
C PRO A 309 -2.21 15.10 -23.27
N ILE A 310 -1.53 16.25 -23.19
CA ILE A 310 -2.13 17.55 -22.82
C ILE A 310 -3.35 17.93 -23.69
N GLY A 311 -3.35 17.54 -24.98
CA GLY A 311 -4.44 17.81 -25.91
C GLY A 311 -5.72 16.98 -25.64
N TYR A 312 -5.61 15.86 -24.92
CA TYR A 312 -6.73 14.97 -24.62
C TYR A 312 -7.26 15.19 -23.20
N VAL A 313 -6.35 15.36 -22.24
CA VAL A 313 -6.69 15.66 -20.85
C VAL A 313 -5.98 16.93 -20.47
N ARG A 314 -6.64 18.08 -20.69
CA ARG A 314 -6.05 19.39 -20.40
C ARG A 314 -5.78 19.57 -18.91
N TRP A 315 -6.72 19.17 -18.07
CA TRP A 315 -6.70 19.44 -16.63
C TRP A 315 -6.57 18.16 -15.83
N THR A 316 -5.33 17.81 -15.48
CA THR A 316 -5.01 16.75 -14.52
C THR A 316 -4.95 17.31 -13.10
N GLU A 317 -4.84 16.44 -12.11
CA GLU A 317 -4.60 16.85 -10.73
C GLU A 317 -3.39 17.77 -10.57
N GLY A 318 -2.25 17.43 -11.18
CA GLY A 318 -1.03 18.26 -11.12
C GLY A 318 -1.25 19.66 -11.70
N ARG A 319 -1.99 19.76 -12.80
CA ARG A 319 -2.33 21.05 -13.43
C ARG A 319 -3.41 21.82 -12.68
N ASN A 320 -4.28 21.13 -11.94
CA ASN A 320 -5.19 21.78 -10.98
C ASN A 320 -4.40 22.36 -9.79
N LEU A 321 -3.40 21.65 -9.26
CA LEU A 321 -2.52 22.16 -8.20
C LEU A 321 -1.78 23.42 -8.68
N GLN A 322 -1.19 23.36 -9.87
CA GLN A 322 -0.49 24.50 -10.47
C GLN A 322 -1.41 25.73 -10.62
N ALA A 323 -2.60 25.56 -11.19
CA ALA A 323 -3.55 26.67 -11.36
C ALA A 323 -3.96 27.31 -10.04
N VAL A 324 -4.04 26.54 -8.95
CA VAL A 324 -4.37 27.06 -7.61
C VAL A 324 -3.22 27.88 -7.05
N VAL A 325 -1.97 27.42 -7.23
CA VAL A 325 -0.78 28.20 -6.86
C VAL A 325 -0.73 29.51 -7.63
N GLU A 326 -1.03 29.49 -8.93
CA GLU A 326 -1.08 30.68 -9.78
C GLU A 326 -2.15 31.68 -9.29
N LEU A 327 -3.34 31.22 -8.90
CA LEU A 327 -4.39 32.07 -8.32
C LEU A 327 -3.98 32.69 -6.97
N MET A 328 -3.29 31.93 -6.12
CA MET A 328 -2.76 32.45 -4.86
C MET A 328 -1.68 33.50 -5.12
N ALA A 329 -0.77 33.24 -6.05
CA ALA A 329 0.29 34.17 -6.43
C ALA A 329 -0.26 35.48 -7.02
N ALA A 330 -1.35 35.39 -7.79
CA ALA A 330 -2.06 36.56 -8.33
C ALA A 330 -2.93 37.29 -7.28
N GLY A 331 -3.01 36.79 -6.03
CA GLY A 331 -3.86 37.37 -4.98
C GLY A 331 -5.37 37.15 -5.18
N GLN A 332 -5.76 36.33 -6.16
CA GLN A 332 -7.16 36.04 -6.49
C GLN A 332 -7.76 34.95 -5.59
N LEU A 333 -6.91 34.18 -4.91
CA LEU A 333 -7.31 33.18 -3.91
C LEU A 333 -6.65 33.48 -2.56
N GLN A 334 -7.44 34.03 -1.63
CA GLN A 334 -6.97 34.43 -0.31
C GLN A 334 -7.28 33.35 0.72
N VAL A 335 -6.22 32.70 1.22
CA VAL A 335 -6.35 31.57 2.16
C VAL A 335 -5.92 31.92 3.58
N ARG A 336 -5.10 32.95 3.80
CA ARG A 336 -4.67 33.37 5.15
C ARG A 336 -5.83 33.66 6.10
N PRO A 337 -6.92 34.36 5.70
CA PRO A 337 -8.08 34.57 6.57
C PRO A 337 -8.83 33.28 6.93
N LEU A 338 -8.57 32.17 6.22
CA LEU A 338 -9.20 30.88 6.48
C LEU A 338 -8.47 30.09 7.59
N ILE A 339 -7.24 30.47 7.94
CA ILE A 339 -6.44 29.82 8.98
C ILE A 339 -6.88 30.34 10.35
N THR A 340 -7.55 29.48 11.13
CA THR A 340 -7.98 29.84 12.49
C THR A 340 -7.03 29.32 13.57
N HIS A 341 -6.34 28.20 13.32
CA HIS A 341 -5.43 27.60 14.30
C HIS A 341 -4.11 27.20 13.66
N ARG A 342 -3.06 27.25 14.48
CA ARG A 342 -1.71 26.76 14.16
C ARG A 342 -1.24 25.89 15.31
N PHE A 343 -0.80 24.69 14.99
CA PHE A 343 -0.18 23.79 15.96
C PHE A 343 1.19 23.35 15.45
N PRO A 344 2.24 23.38 16.28
CA PRO A 344 3.47 22.66 15.93
C PRO A 344 3.16 21.15 15.86
N ILE A 345 3.86 20.40 14.99
CA ILE A 345 3.60 18.97 14.73
C ILE A 345 3.54 18.13 16.02
N GLU A 346 4.32 18.47 17.05
CA GLU A 346 4.34 17.81 18.35
C GLU A 346 3.01 17.91 19.10
N GLN A 347 2.24 18.95 18.82
CA GLN A 347 0.92 19.20 19.40
C GLN A 347 -0.22 18.82 18.45
N ALA A 348 0.09 18.18 17.32
CA ALA A 348 -0.93 17.78 16.35
C ALA A 348 -2.10 16.97 16.95
N PRO A 349 -1.95 16.08 17.96
CA PRO A 349 -3.10 15.41 18.57
C PRO A 349 -4.18 16.38 19.11
N GLN A 350 -3.77 17.56 19.60
CA GLN A 350 -4.71 18.59 20.08
C GLN A 350 -5.54 19.20 18.93
N ALA A 351 -4.98 19.25 17.72
CA ALA A 351 -5.72 19.66 16.52
C ALA A 351 -6.86 18.66 16.19
N TYR A 352 -6.66 17.36 16.47
CA TYR A 352 -7.68 16.34 16.23
C TYR A 352 -8.71 16.25 17.35
N ASP A 353 -8.35 16.64 18.58
CA ASP A 353 -9.34 16.84 19.65
C ASP A 353 -10.34 17.96 19.32
N LEU A 354 -9.92 19.00 18.56
CA LEU A 354 -10.82 19.99 17.98
C LEU A 354 -11.74 19.37 16.91
N LEU A 355 -11.17 18.58 15.98
CA LEU A 355 -11.93 17.96 14.89
C LEU A 355 -13.03 17.01 15.36
N THR A 356 -12.74 16.24 16.41
CA THR A 356 -13.68 15.25 16.98
C THR A 356 -14.68 15.87 17.96
N GLY A 357 -14.55 17.17 18.26
CA GLY A 357 -15.43 17.89 19.18
C GLY A 357 -15.17 17.60 20.66
N ARG A 358 -14.07 16.91 21.00
CA ARG A 358 -13.61 16.75 22.39
C ARG A 358 -13.24 18.10 23.01
N LYS A 359 -12.73 19.02 22.19
CA LYS A 359 -12.57 20.44 22.52
C LYS A 359 -13.61 21.25 21.75
N GLN A 360 -14.53 21.87 22.49
CA GLN A 360 -15.61 22.70 21.95
C GLN A 360 -15.09 24.10 21.61
N GLU A 361 -14.40 24.22 20.48
CA GLU A 361 -13.90 25.48 19.94
C GLU A 361 -14.12 25.48 18.42
N GLU A 362 -14.55 26.62 17.88
CA GLU A 362 -14.87 26.74 16.46
C GLU A 362 -13.59 26.85 15.63
N PHE A 363 -13.48 26.05 14.57
CA PHE A 363 -12.35 26.07 13.65
C PHE A 363 -12.80 26.12 12.19
N LEU A 364 -11.89 26.55 11.31
CA LEU A 364 -12.07 26.54 9.86
C LEU A 364 -10.86 25.86 9.21
N GLY A 365 -9.73 26.56 9.11
CA GLY A 365 -8.44 26.01 8.69
C GLY A 365 -7.51 25.78 9.87
N ILE A 366 -6.97 24.57 9.98
CA ILE A 366 -5.98 24.20 10.99
C ILE A 366 -4.68 23.85 10.27
N VAL A 367 -3.63 24.63 10.50
CA VAL A 367 -2.31 24.41 9.91
C VAL A 367 -1.39 23.77 10.95
N LEU A 368 -0.71 22.70 10.56
CA LEU A 368 0.41 22.17 11.31
C LEU A 368 1.72 22.79 10.80
N THR A 369 2.56 23.26 11.72
CA THR A 369 3.85 23.86 11.44
C THR A 369 4.99 22.95 11.89
N TYR A 370 6.13 23.07 11.22
CA TYR A 370 7.30 22.23 11.42
C TYR A 370 8.50 23.13 11.73
N GLY A 371 9.26 22.80 12.77
CA GLY A 371 10.40 23.60 13.20
C GLY A 371 11.43 23.78 12.09
N GLN A 372 11.68 25.03 11.69
CA GLN A 372 12.76 25.41 10.78
C GLN A 372 14.02 25.63 11.64
N GLU A 373 14.88 24.63 11.79
CA GLU A 373 16.23 24.88 12.32
C GLU A 373 16.98 25.78 11.32
N ASN A 374 17.58 26.87 11.81
CA ASN A 374 18.26 27.93 11.05
C ASN A 374 19.04 27.43 9.80
N GLU A 375 18.80 28.10 8.67
CA GLU A 375 19.33 27.83 7.33
C GLU A 375 20.88 27.86 7.18
N ALA A 376 21.63 28.23 8.23
CA ALA A 376 23.08 28.43 8.14
C ALA A 376 23.95 27.23 8.54
N VAL A 377 23.38 26.11 9.04
CA VAL A 377 24.16 24.98 9.58
C VAL A 377 23.93 23.63 8.85
N SER A 378 22.90 23.49 8.02
CA SER A 378 22.43 22.16 7.59
C SER A 378 22.92 21.64 6.24
N ILE A 379 23.53 22.45 5.37
CA ILE A 379 23.95 21.99 4.03
C ILE A 379 25.14 21.00 4.12
N ALA A 380 25.97 21.09 5.16
CA ALA A 380 27.06 20.13 5.40
C ALA A 380 26.63 18.89 6.21
N ALA A 381 25.43 18.89 6.81
CA ALA A 381 24.95 17.83 7.70
C ALA A 381 23.87 16.92 7.07
N SER A 382 23.48 17.15 5.82
CA SER A 382 22.44 16.34 5.14
C SER A 382 22.88 14.91 4.85
N SER A 383 24.20 14.63 4.80
CA SER A 383 24.71 13.26 4.69
C SER A 383 24.63 12.46 6.00
N SER A 384 24.43 13.10 7.16
CA SER A 384 24.47 12.43 8.47
C SER A 384 23.09 12.22 9.14
N ARG A 385 21.99 12.70 8.55
CA ARG A 385 20.63 12.50 9.10
C ARG A 385 20.00 11.13 8.78
N GLN A 386 20.74 10.24 8.11
CA GLN A 386 20.35 8.85 7.78
C GLN A 386 20.47 7.88 8.98
N SER A 387 20.47 8.40 10.21
CA SER A 387 20.73 7.57 11.39
C SER A 387 19.54 6.65 11.69
N PRO A 388 19.79 5.35 11.99
CA PRO A 388 18.77 4.42 12.46
C PRO A 388 18.00 4.99 13.65
N VAL A 389 16.68 4.84 13.66
CA VAL A 389 15.86 5.23 14.80
C VAL A 389 15.84 4.07 15.78
N ALA A 390 16.34 4.30 17.00
CA ALA A 390 16.24 3.32 18.07
C ALA A 390 14.77 3.02 18.37
N ALA A 391 14.42 1.74 18.53
CA ALA A 391 13.07 1.39 18.94
C ALA A 391 12.88 1.77 20.42
N PRO A 392 11.86 2.57 20.79
CA PRO A 392 11.65 2.96 22.17
C PRO A 392 11.41 1.73 23.06
N GLY A 393 12.08 1.71 24.21
CA GLY A 393 12.05 0.60 25.17
C GLY A 393 13.09 -0.50 24.91
N VAL A 394 13.91 -0.41 23.85
CA VAL A 394 15.02 -1.33 23.60
C VAL A 394 16.33 -0.58 23.76
N ARG A 395 17.05 -0.81 24.87
CA ARG A 395 18.44 -0.35 24.98
C ARG A 395 19.29 -1.13 23.98
N PRO A 396 20.19 -0.50 23.21
CA PRO A 396 21.23 -1.23 22.50
C PRO A 396 21.95 -2.12 23.51
N LEU A 397 22.04 -3.42 23.24
CA LEU A 397 22.82 -4.30 24.10
C LEU A 397 24.29 -3.84 24.05
N PRO A 398 24.95 -3.59 25.19
CA PRO A 398 26.38 -3.30 25.21
C PRO A 398 27.15 -4.42 24.50
N LEU A 399 28.15 -4.05 23.69
CA LEU A 399 29.05 -4.97 22.98
C LEU A 399 29.56 -6.13 23.86
N ALA A 400 29.72 -5.89 25.16
CA ALA A 400 30.23 -6.85 26.14
C ALA A 400 29.26 -7.97 26.58
N GLN A 401 27.98 -7.96 26.18
CA GLN A 401 26.99 -9.00 26.53
C GLN A 401 26.54 -9.85 25.32
N ARG A 402 27.25 -9.77 24.20
CA ARG A 402 26.97 -10.56 22.99
C ARG A 402 27.33 -12.03 23.25
N SER A 403 26.35 -12.86 23.59
CA SER A 403 26.57 -14.31 23.57
C SER A 403 26.75 -14.74 22.11
N SER A 404 27.83 -15.46 21.82
CA SER A 404 28.14 -16.05 20.51
C SER A 404 27.13 -17.10 20.04
N SER A 405 26.05 -17.33 20.81
CA SER A 405 25.11 -18.44 20.64
C SER A 405 23.82 -18.10 19.89
N ARG A 406 23.51 -16.81 19.64
CA ARG A 406 22.29 -16.40 18.92
C ARG A 406 22.61 -15.86 17.53
N LEU A 407 21.80 -16.22 16.54
CA LEU A 407 21.91 -15.72 15.18
C LEU A 407 21.30 -14.31 15.10
N SER A 408 22.10 -13.32 14.75
CA SER A 408 21.67 -11.94 14.57
C SER A 408 21.04 -11.73 13.18
N VAL A 409 19.81 -11.21 13.18
CA VAL A 409 18.97 -11.08 11.98
C VAL A 409 18.61 -9.62 11.72
N GLY A 410 18.84 -9.20 10.48
CA GLY A 410 18.29 -8.00 9.88
C GLY A 410 17.13 -8.34 8.97
N VAL A 411 16.11 -7.48 8.90
CA VAL A 411 14.96 -7.67 8.00
C VAL A 411 14.87 -6.52 7.01
N ILE A 412 14.69 -6.81 5.73
CA ILE A 412 14.37 -5.83 4.71
C ILE A 412 12.95 -6.13 4.21
N GLY A 413 12.01 -5.22 4.46
CA GLY A 413 10.59 -5.39 4.14
C GLY A 413 9.73 -5.59 5.40
N ALA A 414 8.89 -4.59 5.69
CA ALA A 414 7.90 -4.62 6.78
C ALA A 414 6.46 -4.67 6.24
N GLY A 415 6.26 -5.38 5.12
CA GLY A 415 4.95 -5.48 4.47
C GLY A 415 3.93 -6.29 5.29
N LEU A 416 2.69 -6.33 4.79
CA LEU A 416 1.58 -7.00 5.47
C LEU A 416 1.89 -8.48 5.77
N PHE A 417 2.40 -9.23 4.78
CA PHE A 417 2.71 -10.65 4.93
C PHE A 417 3.83 -10.89 5.96
N ALA A 418 4.90 -10.09 5.91
CA ALA A 418 5.97 -10.12 6.91
C ALA A 418 5.40 -9.91 8.32
N CYS A 419 4.62 -8.86 8.53
CA CYS A 419 4.04 -8.52 9.83
C CYS A 419 2.97 -9.51 10.32
N SER A 420 2.21 -10.14 9.42
CA SER A 420 1.12 -11.05 9.80
C SER A 420 1.57 -12.49 10.01
N THR A 421 2.63 -12.92 9.33
CA THR A 421 2.98 -14.34 9.21
C THR A 421 4.41 -14.64 9.67
N LEU A 422 5.42 -13.98 9.08
CA LEU A 422 6.82 -14.35 9.29
C LEU A 422 7.42 -13.76 10.57
N LEU A 423 7.25 -12.46 10.80
CA LEU A 423 7.78 -11.78 11.98
C LEU A 423 7.19 -12.30 13.30
N PRO A 424 5.89 -12.67 13.40
CA PRO A 424 5.38 -13.38 14.57
C PRO A 424 6.10 -14.70 14.86
N VAL A 425 6.43 -15.49 13.83
CA VAL A 425 7.20 -16.74 13.99
C VAL A 425 8.62 -16.41 14.46
N LEU A 426 9.30 -15.47 13.80
CA LEU A 426 10.64 -15.01 14.16
C LEU A 426 10.72 -14.50 15.61
N ALA A 427 9.65 -13.85 16.08
CA ALA A 427 9.54 -13.34 17.44
C ALA A 427 9.55 -14.45 18.52
N THR A 428 9.11 -15.65 18.18
CA THR A 428 9.03 -16.80 19.11
C THR A 428 10.33 -17.60 19.23
N LEU A 429 11.30 -17.37 18.33
CA LEU A 429 12.55 -18.12 18.28
C LEU A 429 13.58 -17.50 19.23
N LYS A 430 14.01 -18.28 20.23
CA LYS A 430 14.94 -17.83 21.29
C LYS A 430 16.38 -17.67 20.81
N ASP A 431 16.75 -18.41 19.77
CA ASP A 431 18.11 -18.42 19.21
C ASP A 431 18.33 -17.33 18.16
N ILE A 432 17.33 -16.47 17.95
CA ILE A 432 17.40 -15.35 17.01
C ILE A 432 17.41 -14.03 17.77
N GLN A 433 18.42 -13.22 17.47
CA GLN A 433 18.49 -11.82 17.90
C GLN A 433 18.02 -10.93 16.75
N ARG A 434 16.94 -10.17 16.98
CA ARG A 434 16.38 -9.23 16.00
C ARG A 434 17.09 -7.88 16.12
N VAL A 435 17.95 -7.56 15.16
CA VAL A 435 18.84 -6.38 15.22
C VAL A 435 18.16 -5.18 14.57
N GLY A 436 18.04 -5.16 13.24
CA GLY A 436 17.45 -4.05 12.49
C GLY A 436 16.30 -4.48 11.59
N ILE A 437 15.39 -3.56 11.30
CA ILE A 437 14.37 -3.73 10.25
C ILE A 437 14.29 -2.49 9.35
N ALA A 438 14.25 -2.72 8.03
CA ALA A 438 14.16 -1.69 7.00
C ALA A 438 12.83 -1.74 6.24
N SER A 439 12.29 -0.57 5.91
CA SER A 439 11.19 -0.40 4.97
C SER A 439 11.21 1.01 4.41
N SER A 440 11.11 1.17 3.09
CA SER A 440 11.34 2.44 2.39
C SER A 440 10.51 3.63 2.90
N GLY A 441 9.28 3.37 3.38
CA GLY A 441 8.42 4.41 3.92
C GLY A 441 8.68 4.79 5.38
N GLY A 442 9.65 4.14 6.06
CA GLY A 442 10.01 4.38 7.46
C GLY A 442 8.97 3.93 8.50
N LEU A 443 7.72 4.36 8.36
CA LEU A 443 6.62 4.12 9.31
C LEU A 443 6.41 2.63 9.63
N HIS A 444 6.29 1.80 8.59
CA HIS A 444 6.06 0.36 8.78
C HIS A 444 7.26 -0.33 9.44
N ALA A 445 8.49 0.12 9.16
CA ALA A 445 9.69 -0.39 9.82
C ALA A 445 9.67 -0.04 11.31
N GLN A 446 9.36 1.21 11.66
CA GLN A 446 9.28 1.64 13.06
C GLN A 446 8.20 0.90 13.85
N TYR A 447 7.03 0.74 13.25
CA TYR A 447 5.93 0.00 13.85
C TYR A 447 6.31 -1.48 14.07
N ALA A 448 6.87 -2.13 13.05
CA ALA A 448 7.33 -3.52 13.16
C ALA A 448 8.48 -3.67 14.17
N ALA A 449 9.39 -2.70 14.24
CA ALA A 449 10.51 -2.70 15.18
C ALA A 449 10.02 -2.72 16.63
N ARG A 450 9.07 -1.84 17.00
CA ARG A 450 8.47 -1.82 18.33
C ARG A 450 7.71 -3.11 18.63
N ARG A 451 6.85 -3.53 17.71
CA ARG A 451 5.98 -4.70 17.88
C ARG A 451 6.76 -6.00 18.07
N PHE A 452 7.81 -6.19 17.29
CA PHE A 452 8.62 -7.42 17.28
C PHE A 452 9.96 -7.27 18.03
N ARG A 453 10.17 -6.13 18.69
CA ARG A 453 11.35 -5.82 19.50
C ARG A 453 12.67 -5.95 18.72
N PHE A 454 12.75 -5.28 17.57
CA PHE A 454 14.03 -5.00 16.91
C PHE A 454 14.76 -3.88 17.65
N SER A 455 16.09 -3.83 17.52
CA SER A 455 16.91 -2.81 18.18
C SER A 455 16.79 -1.45 17.49
N TYR A 456 16.65 -1.43 16.17
CA TYR A 456 16.41 -0.19 15.41
C TYR A 456 15.52 -0.42 14.18
N ALA A 457 14.98 0.68 13.67
CA ALA A 457 14.32 0.78 12.38
C ALA A 457 15.06 1.75 11.46
N CYS A 458 15.03 1.49 10.16
CA CYS A 458 15.61 2.37 9.14
C CYS A 458 14.75 2.38 7.87
N ALA A 459 14.97 3.38 7.01
CA ALA A 459 14.34 3.42 5.69
C ALA A 459 15.25 2.87 4.57
N ASP A 460 16.57 2.98 4.76
CA ASP A 460 17.58 2.48 3.83
C ASP A 460 17.99 1.04 4.18
N GLU A 461 17.83 0.13 3.23
CA GLU A 461 18.33 -1.24 3.41
C GLU A 461 19.86 -1.33 3.57
N ASN A 462 20.65 -0.36 3.11
CA ASN A 462 22.11 -0.36 3.30
C ASN A 462 22.50 -0.36 4.78
N ALA A 463 21.69 0.26 5.64
CA ALA A 463 21.90 0.21 7.07
C ALA A 463 21.82 -1.23 7.61
N ILE A 464 20.98 -2.09 7.02
CA ILE A 464 20.90 -3.52 7.36
C ILE A 464 22.05 -4.31 6.74
N LEU A 465 22.36 -4.04 5.46
CA LEU A 465 23.37 -4.79 4.71
C LEU A 465 24.78 -4.57 5.28
N HIS A 466 25.11 -3.35 5.68
CA HIS A 466 26.45 -2.98 6.17
C HIS A 466 26.59 -3.04 7.70
N ASP A 467 25.54 -3.40 8.44
CA ASP A 467 25.64 -3.58 9.89
C ASP A 467 26.54 -4.79 10.20
N PRO A 468 27.70 -4.60 10.86
CA PRO A 468 28.61 -5.70 11.18
C PRO A 468 28.00 -6.70 12.17
N ASP A 469 26.98 -6.29 12.94
CA ASP A 469 26.31 -7.14 13.92
C ASP A 469 25.30 -8.09 13.30
N ILE A 470 24.84 -7.83 12.08
CA ILE A 470 23.86 -8.65 11.37
C ILE A 470 24.60 -9.77 10.64
N ARG A 471 24.19 -11.03 10.87
CA ARG A 471 24.77 -12.21 10.19
C ARG A 471 23.85 -12.80 9.13
N LEU A 472 22.54 -12.68 9.33
CA LEU A 472 21.51 -13.14 8.39
C LEU A 472 20.61 -11.97 8.00
N VAL A 473 20.40 -11.77 6.70
CA VAL A 473 19.43 -10.82 6.16
C VAL A 473 18.19 -11.57 5.66
N ALA A 474 17.02 -11.18 6.15
CA ALA A 474 15.73 -11.69 5.71
C ALA A 474 15.04 -10.69 4.77
N ILE A 475 14.91 -11.04 3.50
CA ILE A 475 14.34 -10.22 2.44
C ILE A 475 12.87 -10.61 2.24
N LEU A 476 11.98 -9.72 2.67
CA LEU A 476 10.53 -9.90 2.73
C LEU A 476 9.80 -8.82 1.91
N THR A 477 10.38 -8.44 0.77
CA THR A 477 9.95 -7.33 -0.09
C THR A 477 9.03 -7.80 -1.23
N ARG A 478 8.82 -6.95 -2.25
CA ARG A 478 8.13 -7.34 -3.49
C ARG A 478 9.10 -8.09 -4.42
N HIS A 479 8.56 -8.94 -5.29
CA HIS A 479 9.33 -9.96 -6.03
C HIS A 479 10.45 -9.37 -6.89
N ASP A 480 10.21 -8.23 -7.51
CA ASP A 480 11.17 -7.48 -8.33
C ASP A 480 12.49 -7.15 -7.64
N SER A 481 12.42 -6.89 -6.33
CA SER A 481 13.59 -6.50 -5.53
C SER A 481 14.38 -7.68 -4.96
N HIS A 482 13.84 -8.91 -5.01
CA HIS A 482 14.44 -10.06 -4.33
C HIS A 482 15.86 -10.35 -4.80
N ALA A 483 16.06 -10.61 -6.10
CA ALA A 483 17.35 -11.01 -6.64
C ALA A 483 18.45 -9.97 -6.37
N GLY A 484 18.15 -8.67 -6.59
CA GLY A 484 19.09 -7.59 -6.35
C GLY A 484 19.49 -7.47 -4.86
N LEU A 485 18.53 -7.62 -3.95
CA LEU A 485 18.81 -7.61 -2.51
C LEU A 485 19.58 -8.86 -2.05
N VAL A 486 19.30 -10.04 -2.64
CA VAL A 486 20.04 -11.28 -2.37
C VAL A 486 21.50 -11.11 -2.76
N VAL A 487 21.77 -10.61 -3.98
CA VAL A 487 23.14 -10.37 -4.46
C VAL A 487 23.88 -9.41 -3.54
N ARG A 488 23.27 -8.27 -3.19
CA ARG A 488 23.87 -7.27 -2.29
C ARG A 488 24.14 -7.84 -0.89
N ALA A 489 23.24 -8.66 -0.35
CA ALA A 489 23.43 -9.28 0.96
C ALA A 489 24.57 -10.32 0.97
N LEU A 490 24.68 -11.13 -0.08
CA LEU A 490 25.79 -12.08 -0.24
C LEU A 490 27.13 -11.34 -0.37
N GLN A 491 27.18 -10.29 -1.19
CA GLN A 491 28.36 -9.43 -1.35
C GLN A 491 28.78 -8.74 -0.04
N ALA A 492 27.81 -8.39 0.81
CA ALA A 492 28.04 -7.84 2.14
C ALA A 492 28.44 -8.93 3.19
N GLY A 493 28.66 -10.17 2.76
CA GLY A 493 29.11 -11.27 3.62
C GLY A 493 28.02 -11.81 4.54
N LYS A 494 26.74 -11.72 4.16
CA LYS A 494 25.60 -12.12 4.99
C LYS A 494 24.96 -13.41 4.49
N HIS A 495 24.53 -14.29 5.40
CA HIS A 495 23.58 -15.33 5.05
C HIS A 495 22.25 -14.68 4.61
N VAL A 496 21.48 -15.35 3.77
CA VAL A 496 20.27 -14.78 3.17
C VAL A 496 19.08 -15.72 3.31
N PHE A 497 18.00 -15.20 3.88
CA PHE A 497 16.66 -15.73 3.71
C PHE A 497 15.90 -14.80 2.78
N VAL A 498 15.27 -15.32 1.74
CA VAL A 498 14.45 -14.51 0.82
C VAL A 498 13.10 -15.18 0.63
N GLU A 499 12.02 -14.41 0.73
CA GLU A 499 10.70 -14.94 0.40
C GLU A 499 10.60 -15.35 -1.07
N LYS A 500 9.67 -16.26 -1.39
CA LYS A 500 9.51 -16.69 -2.79
C LYS A 500 8.81 -15.61 -3.62
N PRO A 501 9.12 -15.49 -4.93
CA PRO A 501 10.09 -16.25 -5.71
C PRO A 501 11.52 -15.72 -5.55
N LEU A 502 12.53 -16.52 -5.91
CA LEU A 502 13.93 -16.07 -5.87
C LEU A 502 14.22 -14.94 -6.88
N ALA A 503 13.67 -15.06 -8.08
CA ALA A 503 13.82 -14.11 -9.18
C ALA A 503 12.57 -14.12 -10.07
N ILE A 504 12.35 -13.04 -10.82
CA ILE A 504 11.26 -12.95 -11.80
C ILE A 504 11.75 -13.03 -13.26
N THR A 505 13.07 -12.98 -13.47
CA THR A 505 13.72 -13.15 -14.79
C THR A 505 14.90 -14.10 -14.70
N GLU A 506 15.31 -14.65 -15.84
CA GLU A 506 16.47 -15.54 -15.94
C GLU A 506 17.77 -14.79 -15.68
N GLU A 507 17.87 -13.53 -16.12
CA GLU A 507 19.03 -12.66 -15.90
C GLU A 507 19.25 -12.40 -14.41
N GLN A 508 18.18 -12.11 -13.67
CA GLN A 508 18.21 -11.97 -12.21
C GLN A 508 18.64 -13.27 -11.51
N LEU A 509 18.13 -14.42 -11.98
CA LEU A 509 18.51 -15.72 -11.41
C LEU A 509 20.01 -16.00 -11.58
N GLN A 510 20.55 -15.69 -12.77
CA GLN A 510 21.97 -15.85 -13.08
C GLN A 510 22.86 -14.96 -12.19
N GLN A 511 22.43 -13.73 -11.91
CA GLN A 511 23.16 -12.84 -10.99
C GLN A 511 23.22 -13.43 -9.57
N VAL A 512 22.13 -14.05 -9.09
CA VAL A 512 22.10 -14.71 -7.79
C VAL A 512 23.02 -15.94 -7.77
N GLU A 513 22.99 -16.77 -8.81
CA GLU A 513 23.87 -17.95 -8.93
C GLU A 513 25.35 -17.55 -8.87
N GLU A 514 25.73 -16.51 -9.61
CA GLU A 514 27.11 -16.02 -9.64
C GLU A 514 27.54 -15.46 -8.28
N ALA A 515 26.70 -14.63 -7.65
CA ALA A 515 26.98 -14.09 -6.31
C ALA A 515 27.13 -15.20 -5.27
N LEU A 516 26.28 -16.24 -5.31
CA LEU A 516 26.37 -17.37 -4.38
C LEU A 516 27.66 -18.18 -4.59
N ARG A 517 28.06 -18.43 -5.85
CA ARG A 517 29.31 -19.11 -6.19
C ARG A 517 30.54 -18.34 -5.68
N GLN A 518 30.51 -17.01 -5.71
CA GLN A 518 31.57 -16.17 -5.18
C GLN A 518 31.64 -16.18 -3.63
N HIS A 519 30.57 -16.65 -2.97
CA HIS A 519 30.46 -16.67 -1.51
C HIS A 519 29.99 -18.04 -0.97
N PRO A 520 30.73 -19.13 -1.20
CA PRO A 520 30.29 -20.51 -0.90
C PRO A 520 30.13 -20.80 0.60
N ALA A 521 30.70 -19.97 1.47
CA ALA A 521 30.53 -20.08 2.93
C ALA A 521 29.20 -19.50 3.42
N LEU A 522 28.44 -18.81 2.56
CA LEU A 522 27.16 -18.21 2.91
C LEU A 522 26.00 -19.14 2.53
N VAL A 523 24.93 -19.05 3.31
CA VAL A 523 23.73 -19.86 3.11
C VAL A 523 22.66 -18.99 2.48
N LEU A 524 22.16 -19.38 1.31
CA LEU A 524 20.95 -18.86 0.71
C LEU A 524 19.76 -19.82 0.94
N THR A 525 18.66 -19.28 1.43
CA THR A 525 17.39 -20.02 1.59
C THR A 525 16.25 -19.22 0.99
N VAL A 526 15.44 -19.87 0.17
CA VAL A 526 14.15 -19.34 -0.30
C VAL A 526 13.03 -19.82 0.61
N GLY A 527 12.03 -18.97 0.86
CA GLY A 527 10.83 -19.22 1.68
C GLY A 527 9.89 -20.31 1.15
N PHE A 528 10.42 -21.49 0.84
CA PHE A 528 9.69 -22.67 0.43
C PHE A 528 9.22 -23.47 1.65
N ASN A 529 8.48 -22.82 2.54
CA ASN A 529 8.11 -23.33 3.86
C ASN A 529 7.45 -24.73 3.88
N ARG A 530 6.66 -25.09 2.85
CA ARG A 530 5.82 -26.31 2.86
C ARG A 530 6.62 -27.60 3.04
N ARG A 531 7.83 -27.71 2.48
CA ARG A 531 8.67 -28.90 2.65
C ARG A 531 9.01 -29.15 4.12
N PHE A 532 9.08 -28.11 4.95
CA PHE A 532 9.40 -28.22 6.38
C PHE A 532 8.17 -28.52 7.26
N ALA A 533 6.96 -28.56 6.69
CA ALA A 533 5.76 -28.82 7.46
C ALA A 533 5.79 -30.23 8.08
N PRO A 534 5.31 -30.42 9.33
CA PRO A 534 5.36 -31.74 9.99
C PRO A 534 4.67 -32.86 9.21
N LEU A 535 3.53 -32.57 8.58
CA LEU A 535 2.83 -33.55 7.74
C LEU A 535 3.53 -33.78 6.39
N ALA A 536 4.24 -32.77 5.85
CA ALA A 536 5.04 -32.95 4.65
C ALA A 536 6.26 -33.84 4.89
N GLN A 537 6.94 -33.67 6.03
CA GLN A 537 8.06 -34.50 6.43
C GLN A 537 7.63 -35.97 6.57
N ARG A 538 6.50 -36.23 7.23
CA ARG A 538 5.92 -37.58 7.33
C ARG A 538 5.53 -38.17 5.97
N LEU A 539 4.99 -37.35 5.07
CA LEU A 539 4.68 -37.76 3.70
C LEU A 539 5.94 -38.16 2.92
N ALA A 540 7.00 -37.36 3.02
CA ALA A 540 8.28 -37.66 2.38
C ALA A 540 8.93 -38.94 2.95
N GLU A 541 8.93 -39.10 4.28
CA GLU A 541 9.41 -40.32 4.96
C GLU A 541 8.67 -41.57 4.47
N PHE A 542 7.36 -41.49 4.25
CA PHE A 542 6.54 -42.61 3.76
C PHE A 542 6.98 -43.12 2.37
N PHE A 543 7.54 -42.23 1.54
CA PHE A 543 8.05 -42.54 0.20
C PHE A 543 9.58 -42.56 0.09
N ALA A 544 10.32 -42.42 1.20
CA ALA A 544 11.78 -42.27 1.18
C ALA A 544 12.52 -43.49 0.59
N ALA A 545 12.00 -44.70 0.85
CA ALA A 545 12.59 -45.96 0.36
C ALA A 545 11.90 -46.50 -0.91
N ARG A 546 11.27 -45.63 -1.71
CA ARG A 546 10.61 -46.02 -2.96
C ARG A 546 11.63 -46.55 -3.98
N ARG A 547 11.17 -47.47 -4.84
CA ARG A 547 11.95 -48.02 -5.97
C ARG A 547 11.29 -47.77 -7.33
N GLU A 548 10.11 -47.17 -7.31
CA GLU A 548 9.32 -46.82 -8.49
C GLU A 548 9.14 -45.30 -8.57
N PRO A 549 8.91 -44.76 -9.77
CA PRO A 549 8.59 -43.34 -9.94
C PRO A 549 7.29 -42.94 -9.24
N LEU A 550 7.23 -41.71 -8.75
CA LEU A 550 6.02 -41.11 -8.17
C LEU A 550 5.08 -40.61 -9.28
N PHE A 551 3.78 -40.73 -9.07
CA PHE A 551 2.80 -39.82 -9.67
C PHE A 551 2.23 -38.93 -8.57
N ALA A 552 2.25 -37.61 -8.77
CA ALA A 552 1.74 -36.65 -7.79
C ALA A 552 0.80 -35.64 -8.45
N HIS A 553 -0.42 -35.50 -7.92
CA HIS A 553 -1.40 -34.50 -8.37
C HIS A 553 -1.65 -33.48 -7.27
N TYR A 554 -1.30 -32.21 -7.52
CA TYR A 554 -1.44 -31.11 -6.59
C TYR A 554 -2.46 -30.10 -7.12
N ARG A 555 -3.62 -30.02 -6.47
CA ARG A 555 -4.67 -29.04 -6.78
C ARG A 555 -4.67 -27.88 -5.78
N VAL A 556 -4.70 -26.66 -6.32
CA VAL A 556 -4.67 -25.40 -5.58
C VAL A 556 -5.88 -24.53 -5.95
N ASN A 557 -6.76 -24.25 -4.99
CA ASN A 557 -7.84 -23.27 -5.09
C ASN A 557 -7.36 -21.92 -4.57
N ALA A 558 -6.66 -21.17 -5.41
CA ALA A 558 -5.98 -19.94 -5.04
C ALA A 558 -6.91 -18.72 -4.94
N GLY A 559 -8.11 -18.82 -5.53
CA GLY A 559 -9.14 -17.79 -5.56
C GLY A 559 -8.77 -16.55 -6.38
N TYR A 560 -9.78 -15.74 -6.69
CA TYR A 560 -9.65 -14.56 -7.55
C TYR A 560 -8.81 -13.43 -6.94
N LEU A 561 -8.02 -12.78 -7.81
CA LEU A 561 -7.32 -11.51 -7.57
C LEU A 561 -7.80 -10.47 -8.59
N PRO A 562 -7.98 -9.19 -8.20
CA PRO A 562 -8.30 -8.13 -9.15
C PRO A 562 -7.16 -7.88 -10.16
N PRO A 563 -7.46 -7.52 -11.42
CA PRO A 563 -6.47 -7.15 -12.44
C PRO A 563 -5.46 -6.08 -12.00
N THR A 564 -5.87 -5.15 -11.13
CA THR A 564 -5.02 -4.07 -10.59
C THR A 564 -4.06 -4.51 -9.49
N HIS A 565 -4.07 -5.79 -9.10
CA HIS A 565 -3.19 -6.30 -8.07
C HIS A 565 -1.74 -6.36 -8.58
N TRP A 566 -0.79 -5.84 -7.79
CA TRP A 566 0.63 -5.74 -8.14
C TRP A 566 1.28 -7.04 -8.63
N LEU A 567 0.75 -8.19 -8.20
CA LEU A 567 1.24 -9.50 -8.64
C LEU A 567 1.12 -9.72 -10.15
N HIS A 568 0.14 -9.07 -10.80
CA HIS A 568 -0.08 -9.14 -12.25
C HIS A 568 0.81 -8.17 -13.04
N ASP A 569 1.46 -7.22 -12.36
CA ASP A 569 2.46 -6.37 -12.99
C ASP A 569 3.67 -7.24 -13.40
N PRO A 570 4.03 -7.32 -14.70
CA PRO A 570 5.14 -8.14 -15.14
C PRO A 570 6.50 -7.70 -14.58
N GLN A 571 6.67 -6.41 -14.29
CA GLN A 571 7.92 -5.84 -13.78
C GLN A 571 8.02 -5.99 -12.27
N GLN A 572 6.89 -6.03 -11.55
CA GLN A 572 6.88 -6.10 -10.09
C GLN A 572 6.59 -7.50 -9.54
N GLY A 573 5.59 -8.18 -10.07
CA GLY A 573 5.04 -9.42 -9.55
C GLY A 573 5.40 -10.66 -10.36
N GLY A 574 5.53 -10.53 -11.68
CA GLY A 574 5.82 -11.63 -12.60
C GLY A 574 4.66 -12.63 -12.82
N GLY A 575 3.46 -12.32 -12.31
CA GLY A 575 2.28 -13.19 -12.40
C GLY A 575 2.23 -14.30 -11.35
N ARG A 576 1.09 -14.99 -11.27
CA ARG A 576 0.86 -16.03 -10.24
C ARG A 576 1.68 -17.30 -10.44
N LEU A 577 2.08 -17.63 -11.66
CA LEU A 577 2.94 -18.80 -11.91
C LEU A 577 4.33 -18.62 -11.28
N ILE A 578 5.01 -17.51 -11.56
CA ILE A 578 6.30 -17.19 -10.92
C ILE A 578 6.09 -16.98 -9.43
N GLY A 579 5.12 -16.14 -9.06
CA GLY A 579 4.94 -15.70 -7.68
C GLY A 579 4.37 -16.75 -6.72
N GLU A 580 3.43 -17.59 -7.14
CA GLU A 580 2.80 -18.62 -6.28
C GLU A 580 3.03 -20.05 -6.79
N GLY A 581 3.02 -20.26 -8.11
CA GLY A 581 3.20 -21.58 -8.74
C GLY A 581 4.52 -22.26 -8.37
N CYS A 582 5.61 -21.48 -8.24
CA CYS A 582 6.93 -21.96 -7.79
C CYS A 582 6.85 -22.78 -6.50
N HIS A 583 5.92 -22.44 -5.62
CA HIS A 583 5.79 -23.11 -4.34
C HIS A 583 5.34 -24.58 -4.47
N PHE A 584 4.49 -24.87 -5.45
CA PHE A 584 3.98 -26.23 -5.67
C PHE A 584 4.97 -27.07 -6.49
N ILE A 585 5.68 -26.44 -7.42
CA ILE A 585 6.81 -27.07 -8.12
C ILE A 585 7.90 -27.45 -7.11
N ASP A 586 8.20 -26.56 -6.15
CA ASP A 586 9.12 -26.83 -5.04
C ASP A 586 8.68 -28.05 -4.22
N PHE A 587 7.40 -28.11 -3.86
CA PHE A 587 6.91 -29.20 -3.03
C PHE A 587 7.01 -30.57 -3.71
N LEU A 588 6.71 -30.63 -5.02
CA LEU A 588 6.89 -31.86 -5.80
C LEU A 588 8.38 -32.19 -5.98
N THR A 589 9.23 -31.18 -6.19
CA THR A 589 10.70 -31.32 -6.22
C THR A 589 11.24 -31.90 -4.92
N PHE A 590 10.73 -31.45 -3.77
CA PHE A 590 11.07 -31.98 -2.45
C PHE A 590 10.69 -33.47 -2.30
N LEU A 591 9.50 -33.87 -2.73
CA LEU A 591 9.05 -35.27 -2.62
C LEU A 591 9.82 -36.21 -3.55
N VAL A 592 10.13 -35.76 -4.77
CA VAL A 592 10.94 -36.52 -5.71
C VAL A 592 12.41 -36.53 -5.28
N GLY A 593 12.92 -35.44 -4.71
CA GLY A 593 14.32 -35.28 -4.32
C GLY A 593 15.22 -34.73 -5.44
N ALA A 594 14.67 -34.41 -6.61
CA ALA A 594 15.38 -33.79 -7.72
C ALA A 594 14.46 -32.80 -8.48
N PRO A 595 15.01 -31.71 -9.06
CA PRO A 595 14.24 -30.75 -9.85
C PRO A 595 13.71 -31.35 -11.18
N PRO A 596 12.59 -30.84 -11.71
CA PRO A 596 12.03 -31.33 -12.97
C PRO A 596 12.97 -31.04 -14.16
N GLN A 597 12.96 -31.92 -15.16
CA GLN A 597 13.73 -31.77 -16.40
C GLN A 597 12.90 -31.20 -17.55
N ARG A 598 11.57 -31.30 -17.47
CA ARG A 598 10.66 -30.82 -18.52
C ARG A 598 9.34 -30.36 -17.91
N VAL A 599 8.75 -29.32 -18.51
CA VAL A 599 7.45 -28.78 -18.13
C VAL A 599 6.58 -28.56 -19.36
N SER A 600 5.32 -28.98 -19.31
CA SER A 600 4.26 -28.54 -20.23
C SER A 600 3.21 -27.77 -19.42
N ALA A 601 2.68 -26.69 -19.99
CA ALA A 601 1.75 -25.80 -19.29
C ALA A 601 0.57 -25.39 -20.17
N HIS A 602 -0.65 -25.51 -19.63
CA HIS A 602 -1.89 -25.06 -20.27
C HIS A 602 -2.68 -24.15 -19.32
N SER A 603 -3.38 -23.15 -19.85
CA SER A 603 -4.21 -22.25 -19.05
C SER A 603 -5.63 -22.17 -19.60
N LEU A 604 -6.59 -21.88 -18.71
CA LEU A 604 -7.92 -21.48 -19.15
C LEU A 604 -7.87 -20.08 -19.81
N PRO A 605 -8.86 -19.74 -20.66
CA PRO A 605 -8.99 -18.38 -21.19
C PRO A 605 -9.22 -17.35 -20.08
N ASP A 606 -8.56 -16.20 -20.20
CA ASP A 606 -8.61 -15.13 -19.21
C ASP A 606 -9.91 -14.31 -19.24
N ASN A 607 -10.49 -14.13 -20.44
CA ASN A 607 -11.73 -13.40 -20.70
C ASN A 607 -11.82 -12.00 -20.03
N GLY A 608 -10.68 -11.31 -19.91
CA GLY A 608 -10.58 -9.98 -19.28
C GLY A 608 -10.77 -9.96 -17.76
N ARG A 609 -10.93 -11.12 -17.13
CA ARG A 609 -11.08 -11.27 -15.68
C ARG A 609 -9.81 -11.78 -15.00
N TYR A 610 -9.11 -12.72 -15.62
CA TYR A 610 -7.89 -13.33 -15.08
C TYR A 610 -6.65 -12.89 -15.89
N HIS A 611 -5.46 -13.20 -15.38
CA HIS A 611 -4.18 -12.95 -16.06
C HIS A 611 -3.30 -14.20 -16.00
N GLN A 612 -3.72 -15.25 -16.71
CA GLN A 612 -3.13 -16.59 -16.69
C GLN A 612 -3.07 -17.19 -15.28
N ASP A 613 -4.14 -16.97 -14.50
CA ASP A 613 -4.24 -17.38 -13.09
C ASP A 613 -4.87 -18.76 -12.89
N ASN A 614 -5.29 -19.39 -13.98
CA ASN A 614 -5.91 -20.71 -14.00
C ASN A 614 -5.09 -21.60 -14.94
N PHE A 615 -4.19 -22.41 -14.40
CA PHE A 615 -3.27 -23.21 -15.19
C PHE A 615 -3.07 -24.62 -14.66
N SER A 616 -2.72 -25.52 -15.57
CA SER A 616 -2.29 -26.88 -15.30
C SER A 616 -0.86 -27.05 -15.81
N LEU A 617 0.03 -27.54 -14.93
CA LEU A 617 1.41 -27.87 -15.26
C LEU A 617 1.58 -29.39 -15.22
N THR A 618 2.27 -29.94 -16.21
CA THR A 618 2.80 -31.31 -16.17
C THR A 618 4.32 -31.25 -16.09
N LEU A 619 4.88 -31.83 -15.03
CA LEU A 619 6.31 -31.87 -14.70
C LEU A 619 6.82 -33.29 -14.90
N THR A 620 7.94 -33.44 -15.62
CA THR A 620 8.66 -34.72 -15.75
C THR A 620 9.99 -34.63 -15.00
N PHE A 621 10.25 -35.61 -14.14
CA PHE A 621 11.43 -35.66 -13.29
C PHE A 621 12.49 -36.67 -13.78
N PRO A 622 13.76 -36.56 -13.34
CA PRO A 622 14.84 -37.43 -13.79
C PRO A 622 14.61 -38.93 -13.56
N ASP A 623 13.95 -39.30 -12.45
CA ASP A 623 13.66 -40.70 -12.09
C ASP A 623 12.43 -41.27 -12.81
N GLY A 624 11.85 -40.51 -13.76
CA GLY A 624 10.63 -40.86 -14.47
C GLY A 624 9.34 -40.45 -13.74
N SER A 625 9.43 -39.83 -12.55
CA SER A 625 8.25 -39.38 -11.82
C SER A 625 7.50 -38.29 -12.62
N LEU A 626 6.19 -38.24 -12.40
CA LEU A 626 5.31 -37.25 -13.00
C LEU A 626 4.59 -36.44 -11.92
N GLY A 627 4.63 -35.12 -12.08
CA GLY A 627 3.90 -34.18 -11.23
C GLY A 627 2.89 -33.39 -12.04
N VAL A 628 1.67 -33.25 -11.53
CA VAL A 628 0.65 -32.36 -12.10
C VAL A 628 0.28 -31.30 -11.07
N VAL A 629 0.32 -30.03 -11.47
CA VAL A 629 -0.10 -28.91 -10.63
C VAL A 629 -1.24 -28.17 -11.29
N ASP A 630 -2.45 -28.27 -10.71
CA ASP A 630 -3.60 -27.47 -11.12
C ASP A 630 -3.75 -26.29 -10.18
N TYR A 631 -3.46 -25.10 -10.70
CA TYR A 631 -3.59 -23.84 -9.97
C TYR A 631 -4.79 -23.06 -10.49
N LEU A 632 -5.80 -22.87 -9.64
CA LEU A 632 -7.10 -22.37 -10.04
C LEU A 632 -7.52 -21.15 -9.22
N ALA A 633 -7.70 -20.02 -9.89
CA ALA A 633 -8.21 -18.77 -9.32
C ALA A 633 -9.72 -18.62 -9.45
N ASN A 634 -10.37 -19.47 -10.24
CA ASN A 634 -11.82 -19.45 -10.52
C ASN A 634 -12.68 -20.20 -9.49
N GLY A 635 -12.07 -20.82 -8.47
CA GLY A 635 -12.79 -21.51 -7.40
C GLY A 635 -13.25 -20.58 -6.27
N ASP A 636 -14.28 -21.02 -5.53
CA ASP A 636 -14.79 -20.33 -4.35
C ASP A 636 -13.82 -20.46 -3.17
N LYS A 637 -13.50 -19.33 -2.51
CA LYS A 637 -12.52 -19.28 -1.42
C LYS A 637 -12.96 -20.00 -0.14
N SER A 638 -14.20 -20.43 -0.02
CA SER A 638 -14.70 -21.26 1.09
C SER A 638 -14.21 -22.72 1.01
N PHE A 639 -13.85 -23.20 -0.19
CA PHE A 639 -13.31 -24.55 -0.37
C PHE A 639 -11.82 -24.63 0.02
N PRO A 640 -11.33 -25.73 0.65
CA PRO A 640 -9.93 -25.87 1.06
C PRO A 640 -8.93 -25.54 -0.04
N LYS A 641 -7.87 -24.82 0.33
CA LYS A 641 -6.93 -24.25 -0.64
C LYS A 641 -6.13 -25.33 -1.34
N GLU A 642 -5.64 -26.34 -0.63
CA GLU A 642 -4.58 -27.22 -1.13
C GLU A 642 -4.92 -28.69 -0.92
N ARG A 643 -4.77 -29.50 -1.96
CA ARG A 643 -4.87 -30.96 -1.87
C ARG A 643 -3.81 -31.61 -2.75
N LEU A 644 -3.03 -32.52 -2.19
CA LEU A 644 -2.03 -33.31 -2.89
C LEU A 644 -2.37 -34.78 -2.76
N GLU A 645 -2.29 -35.52 -3.86
CA GLU A 645 -2.40 -36.97 -3.92
C GLU A 645 -1.13 -37.56 -4.55
N VAL A 646 -0.54 -38.57 -3.93
CA VAL A 646 0.72 -39.19 -4.37
C VAL A 646 0.55 -40.71 -4.45
N PHE A 647 0.98 -41.30 -5.57
CA PHE A 647 0.91 -42.72 -5.87
C PHE A 647 2.30 -43.26 -6.18
N CYS A 648 2.66 -44.41 -5.60
CA CYS A 648 3.92 -45.11 -5.87
C CYS A 648 3.91 -46.54 -5.32
N GLY A 649 4.21 -47.56 -6.13
CA GLY A 649 4.49 -48.93 -5.65
C GLY A 649 3.42 -49.52 -4.74
N GLY A 650 2.13 -49.35 -5.08
CA GLY A 650 1.00 -49.83 -4.26
C GLY A 650 0.71 -49.01 -3.00
N ARG A 651 1.37 -47.86 -2.83
CA ARG A 651 1.15 -46.90 -1.75
C ARG A 651 0.51 -45.63 -2.27
N ILE A 652 -0.37 -45.06 -1.46
CA ILE A 652 -1.10 -43.83 -1.75
C ILE A 652 -1.02 -42.92 -0.53
N ALA A 653 -0.82 -41.63 -0.74
CA ALA A 653 -0.98 -40.64 0.31
C ALA A 653 -1.77 -39.42 -0.18
N VAL A 654 -2.63 -38.89 0.70
CA VAL A 654 -3.42 -37.69 0.46
C VAL A 654 -3.15 -36.67 1.56
N LEU A 655 -2.61 -35.52 1.19
CA LEU A 655 -2.37 -34.39 2.08
C LEU A 655 -3.39 -33.28 1.78
N ASP A 656 -4.27 -33.00 2.73
CA ASP A 656 -5.31 -31.99 2.62
C ASP A 656 -4.98 -30.78 3.51
N ASP A 657 -4.66 -29.66 2.84
CA ASP A 657 -4.37 -28.32 3.35
C ASP A 657 -3.46 -28.26 4.60
N PHE A 658 -2.53 -29.22 4.71
CA PHE A 658 -1.64 -29.39 5.88
C PHE A 658 -2.38 -29.58 7.20
N ARG A 659 -3.62 -30.07 7.14
CA ARG A 659 -4.50 -30.38 8.28
C ARG A 659 -4.72 -31.87 8.46
N ARG A 660 -4.74 -32.61 7.34
CA ARG A 660 -5.01 -34.05 7.31
C ARG A 660 -4.03 -34.74 6.38
N LEU A 661 -3.40 -35.81 6.85
CA LEU A 661 -2.57 -36.71 6.04
C LEU A 661 -3.14 -38.12 6.14
N GLU A 662 -3.58 -38.65 5.01
CA GLU A 662 -4.03 -40.03 4.83
C GLU A 662 -2.95 -40.81 4.09
N MET A 663 -2.61 -42.00 4.58
CA MET A 663 -1.60 -42.88 3.99
C MET A 663 -2.13 -44.30 3.95
N VAL A 664 -2.05 -44.93 2.78
CA VAL A 664 -2.49 -46.29 2.51
C VAL A 664 -1.34 -47.05 1.87
N GLY A 665 -1.03 -48.23 2.38
CA GLY A 665 0.05 -49.07 1.86
C GLY A 665 0.21 -50.35 2.67
N ASP A 666 0.62 -51.43 2.02
CA ASP A 666 0.88 -52.73 2.67
C ASP A 666 -0.32 -53.25 3.49
N GLY A 667 -1.54 -53.03 2.98
CA GLY A 667 -2.81 -53.40 3.64
C GLY A 667 -3.18 -52.55 4.86
N ARG A 668 -2.41 -51.49 5.17
CA ARG A 668 -2.65 -50.59 6.31
C ARG A 668 -3.16 -49.24 5.83
N HIS A 669 -4.04 -48.66 6.63
CA HIS A 669 -4.60 -47.33 6.42
C HIS A 669 -4.40 -46.50 7.68
N LYS A 670 -3.71 -45.36 7.55
CA LYS A 670 -3.45 -44.42 8.65
C LYS A 670 -3.86 -43.01 8.26
N VAL A 671 -4.66 -42.37 9.12
CA VAL A 671 -5.04 -40.96 8.99
C VAL A 671 -4.51 -40.18 10.18
N THR A 672 -3.87 -39.04 9.91
CA THR A 672 -3.38 -38.11 10.91
C THR A 672 -4.08 -36.77 10.72
N HIS A 673 -4.58 -36.19 11.83
CA HIS A 673 -5.17 -34.85 11.86
C HIS A 673 -4.33 -33.90 12.71
N GLY A 674 -4.38 -32.61 12.39
CA GLY A 674 -3.72 -31.56 13.15
C GLY A 674 -4.28 -30.17 12.84
N ARG A 675 -3.80 -29.18 13.60
CA ARG A 675 -3.94 -27.78 13.20
C ARG A 675 -3.13 -27.55 11.93
N GLN A 676 -3.58 -26.60 11.12
CA GLN A 676 -2.85 -26.23 9.91
C GLN A 676 -1.47 -25.69 10.27
N ASP A 677 -0.42 -26.39 9.82
CA ASP A 677 0.96 -25.97 9.94
C ASP A 677 1.65 -26.17 8.59
N LYS A 678 2.01 -25.06 7.94
CA LYS A 678 2.70 -25.07 6.64
C LYS A 678 4.22 -25.02 6.78
N GLY A 679 4.78 -25.13 7.99
CA GLY A 679 6.22 -25.32 8.18
C GLY A 679 7.06 -24.05 8.36
N TRP A 680 6.48 -22.84 8.45
CA TRP A 680 7.27 -21.60 8.63
C TRP A 680 8.22 -21.65 9.82
N ARG A 681 7.75 -22.15 10.97
CA ARG A 681 8.60 -22.28 12.16
C ARG A 681 9.71 -23.31 11.96
N ALA A 682 9.39 -24.43 11.30
CA ALA A 682 10.34 -25.50 11.05
C ALA A 682 11.43 -25.09 10.04
N GLU A 683 11.06 -24.30 9.02
CA GLU A 683 11.98 -23.69 8.07
C GLU A 683 13.00 -22.78 8.76
N TRP A 684 12.54 -21.85 9.60
CA TRP A 684 13.45 -20.98 10.36
C TRP A 684 14.39 -21.76 11.29
N LEU A 685 13.91 -22.85 11.91
CA LEU A 685 14.75 -23.73 12.73
C LEU A 685 15.73 -24.57 11.90
N ALA A 686 15.39 -24.93 10.67
CA ALA A 686 16.32 -25.57 9.75
C ALA A 686 17.42 -24.58 9.35
N LEU A 687 17.06 -23.33 9.06
CA LEU A 687 18.00 -22.26 8.72
C LEU A 687 18.97 -21.93 9.85
N THR A 688 18.48 -21.76 11.08
CA THR A 688 19.39 -21.47 12.21
C THR A 688 20.38 -22.60 12.46
N ARG A 689 19.94 -23.86 12.30
CA ARG A 689 20.82 -25.04 12.43
C ARG A 689 21.84 -25.12 11.28
N ALA A 690 21.40 -24.89 10.04
CA ALA A 690 22.27 -24.88 8.87
C ALA A 690 23.41 -23.87 9.01
N ILE A 691 23.10 -22.65 9.46
CA ILE A 691 24.11 -21.60 9.68
C ILE A 691 25.04 -21.95 10.85
N ALA A 692 24.55 -22.66 11.88
CA ALA A 692 25.36 -23.06 13.02
C ALA A 692 26.28 -24.28 12.75
N ALA A 693 25.88 -25.18 11.85
CA ALA A 693 26.55 -26.47 11.58
C ALA A 693 27.38 -26.45 10.28
N ASP A 694 28.23 -25.44 10.11
CA ASP A 694 29.16 -25.31 8.98
C ASP A 694 28.50 -25.02 7.60
N ALA A 695 27.42 -24.22 7.63
CA ALA A 695 26.83 -23.56 6.46
C ALA A 695 26.33 -24.47 5.32
N GLN A 696 25.82 -25.67 5.63
CA GLN A 696 25.17 -26.52 4.62
C GLN A 696 23.86 -25.87 4.09
N PRO A 697 23.53 -26.00 2.79
CA PRO A 697 22.27 -25.49 2.25
C PRO A 697 21.05 -26.11 2.95
N THR A 698 20.13 -25.28 3.45
CA THR A 698 18.85 -25.76 4.02
C THR A 698 17.98 -26.47 2.97
N ILE A 699 18.14 -26.04 1.73
CA ILE A 699 17.50 -26.59 0.54
C ILE A 699 18.63 -26.76 -0.47
N PRO A 700 18.77 -27.95 -1.10
CA PRO A 700 19.76 -28.14 -2.16
C PRO A 700 19.65 -27.03 -3.22
N TYR A 701 20.78 -26.45 -3.62
CA TYR A 701 20.76 -25.28 -4.53
C TYR A 701 20.27 -25.63 -5.94
N ASP A 702 20.51 -26.85 -6.40
CA ASP A 702 19.92 -27.39 -7.62
C ASP A 702 18.37 -27.40 -7.55
N HIS A 703 17.78 -27.62 -6.36
CA HIS A 703 16.33 -27.48 -6.17
C HIS A 703 15.90 -26.03 -6.31
N LEU A 704 16.58 -25.08 -5.63
CA LEU A 704 16.20 -23.65 -5.68
C LEU A 704 16.23 -23.10 -7.11
N PHE A 705 17.33 -23.34 -7.82
CA PHE A 705 17.51 -22.87 -9.19
C PHE A 705 16.64 -23.66 -10.17
N GLY A 706 16.54 -24.98 -10.00
CA GLY A 706 15.70 -25.83 -10.84
C GLY A 706 14.21 -25.49 -10.76
N VAL A 707 13.68 -25.20 -9.56
CA VAL A 707 12.30 -24.75 -9.37
C VAL A 707 12.05 -23.41 -10.08
N THR A 708 12.96 -22.46 -9.94
CA THR A 708 12.84 -21.14 -10.57
C THR A 708 12.93 -21.24 -12.10
N ARG A 709 13.83 -22.07 -12.63
CA ARG A 709 13.89 -22.31 -14.08
C ARG A 709 12.67 -23.08 -14.59
N ALA A 710 12.08 -23.95 -13.78
CA ALA A 710 10.86 -24.66 -14.14
C ALA A 710 9.65 -23.71 -14.27
N THR A 711 9.54 -22.66 -13.45
CA THR A 711 8.50 -21.63 -13.65
C THR A 711 8.72 -20.83 -14.93
N PHE A 712 9.97 -20.49 -15.27
CA PHE A 712 10.28 -19.84 -16.54
C PHE A 712 10.00 -20.74 -17.75
N ALA A 713 10.33 -22.03 -17.66
CA ALA A 713 10.01 -23.03 -18.67
C ALA A 713 8.50 -23.20 -18.86
N ALA A 714 7.71 -23.16 -17.78
CA ALA A 714 6.25 -23.18 -17.84
C ALA A 714 5.69 -21.94 -18.57
N LEU A 715 6.23 -20.74 -18.31
CA LEU A 715 5.86 -19.53 -19.06
C LEU A 715 6.22 -19.64 -20.55
N ALA A 716 7.39 -20.20 -20.86
CA ALA A 716 7.78 -20.46 -22.24
C ALA A 716 6.83 -21.48 -22.90
N SER A 717 6.40 -22.51 -22.17
CA SER A 717 5.43 -23.50 -22.65
C SER A 717 4.09 -22.86 -23.00
N PHE A 718 3.58 -21.92 -22.19
CA PHE A 718 2.37 -21.16 -22.54
C PHE A 718 2.51 -20.43 -23.89
N ARG A 719 3.65 -19.78 -24.12
CA ARG A 719 3.94 -19.08 -25.40
C ARG A 719 4.02 -20.06 -26.57
N GLN A 720 4.37 -21.31 -26.32
CA GLN A 720 4.44 -22.39 -27.30
C GLN A 720 3.17 -23.27 -27.31
N GLN A 721 2.03 -22.72 -26.88
CA GLN A 721 0.73 -23.41 -26.89
C GLN A 721 0.73 -24.75 -26.15
N GLY A 722 1.52 -24.84 -25.07
CA GLY A 722 1.61 -26.01 -24.20
C GLY A 722 2.64 -27.05 -24.63
N ALA A 723 3.43 -26.78 -25.66
CA ALA A 723 4.54 -27.65 -26.03
C ALA A 723 5.49 -27.89 -24.82
N PRO A 724 5.96 -29.13 -24.60
CA PRO A 724 6.88 -29.40 -23.50
C PRO A 724 8.23 -28.68 -23.67
N VAL A 725 8.64 -27.94 -22.64
CA VAL A 725 9.89 -27.18 -22.61
C VAL A 725 10.87 -27.82 -21.63
N ALA A 726 12.12 -28.02 -22.04
CA ALA A 726 13.17 -28.53 -21.16
C ALA A 726 13.59 -27.49 -20.12
N VAL A 727 13.78 -27.92 -18.88
CA VAL A 727 14.35 -27.11 -17.80
C VAL A 727 15.87 -27.21 -17.92
N ARG A 728 16.52 -26.11 -18.32
CA ARG A 728 17.97 -26.08 -18.49
C ARG A 728 18.65 -26.15 -17.12
N GLN A 729 19.26 -27.28 -16.79
CA GLN A 729 20.16 -27.35 -15.65
C GLN A 729 21.56 -26.93 -16.11
N ARG A 730 22.21 -26.10 -15.30
CA ARG A 730 23.64 -25.81 -15.41
C ARG A 730 24.28 -26.54 -14.25
N ASP A 731 25.44 -27.14 -14.47
CA ASP A 731 26.21 -27.74 -13.39
C ASP A 731 26.57 -26.66 -12.38
N VAL A 732 25.86 -26.64 -11.25
CA VAL A 732 26.25 -25.86 -10.07
C VAL A 732 27.18 -26.77 -9.29
N ALA A 733 28.41 -26.94 -9.78
CA ALA A 733 29.46 -27.53 -8.96
C ALA A 733 29.79 -26.56 -7.80
N PRO A 734 30.04 -27.07 -6.58
CA PRO A 734 30.21 -26.26 -5.38
C PRO A 734 31.40 -25.29 -5.45
#